data_AF-A0A556MY30-F1
#
_entry.id   AF-A0A556MY30-F1
#
_cell.length_a   1.000
_cell.length_b   1.000
_cell.length_c   1.000
_cell.angle_alpha   90.00
_cell.angle_beta   90.00
_cell.angle_gamma   90.00
#
_symmetry.space_group_name_H-M   'P 1'
#
loop_
_entity.id
_entity.type
_entity.pdbx_description
1 polymer ?
#
loop_
_entity_poly.entity_id
_entity_poly.type
_entity_poly.pdbx_seq_one_letter_code
_entity_poly.pdbx_strand_id
1 'polypeptide(L)'
;MKIISTCLVLFLSGFAFSQFNRTFMHSVASSATATFTNYSYTDAQNKVNLVSLTGSGSGQVTLVRQQVSDIGDVESFDKHVYNVTLPSSTQNNLLLTAIEQGNELLYVLEIGSASTAKLIWLKVDKNTGALISTVTSANDYKLVYFEPKLIGSELVTYMVKSNGGLTRVALNTGTFTAPTEETADASITNTASFSNTVMSGFKNGNLFVVNGLEKVIIGAGISSSVIITRTATNTYTSANTGITTQRSVSSFLVNPMTVLITNGISLELYDATGTMLLSGTLNGPSNSIASQVEYANNRYHIYYKYANTNQGIFYLVDQNFQVVDSVPTNKTIYHIHKNANGFLLDGSDITKGLSLDLDNNPEVGRVAYCEFYKTVPVLNHDEYATLIKAGQHVTASIGLGTKVITSPNGLPGATYDGLSGCYNLSEFFVGFIGATDMVANDQSSFNDQFSELPGPNTTSSLYDEVLESKYNRPYHVSFQMIEDHVDSVAFGSSAYVPVWAIRNWPAHGNTALGQVADLAPFVDVNSNGTYEPLQGDYPSIYGNDCVFSITHYRSNGDTGKAFEIHSYVYTQACDTSEAFNDVLMRKVQVYSRGAAIDSMFFGGLFDGDLGNYNDDYIGTNVGLGLIYNYNGDLMDENNSGRVGYQDTLAAQGIMVLKGFKEVNDGLDNGIGILPGQSVNGYGFNDGIIDNEYAGLFASPVFTGTNAPMGQTDPVSAMQWYNYLNGLWQFGDQLSYGGTGFPGAPCVTNIETNYMYPGDSDTLNWATAGIDPGFSWSEFGPCGLGSASNPAGDRRGIYSFGKTSLSNSGMFELDYAYLIKRQSVQTTSIFEPVTDLFVKADAVRNAFLDNDGPCGINFDPVPENLGLEESTVEGDSFTVYPNPTAGSVRINGISEAGGIIRVFDMNGKLLQTVSGYQAMQVLDLSELKGNLFILQISNESKTAQKRVVKY
;
A
#
# COMPACT_ATOMS: atom_id res chain seq x y z
N MET A 1 28.97 1.84 34.32
CA MET A 1 27.78 1.11 33.81
C MET A 1 26.50 1.94 33.93
N LYS A 2 26.52 3.22 33.50
CA LYS A 2 25.35 4.12 33.44
C LYS A 2 25.51 5.15 32.28
N ILE A 3 26.20 4.73 31.21
CA ILE A 3 26.48 5.53 30.00
C ILE A 3 26.27 4.61 28.78
N ILE A 4 25.07 4.04 28.64
CA ILE A 4 24.69 3.16 27.53
C ILE A 4 23.21 3.39 27.20
N SER A 5 22.79 4.64 26.95
CA SER A 5 21.36 4.93 26.71
C SER A 5 21.10 5.98 25.63
N THR A 6 22.04 6.25 24.72
CA THR A 6 21.79 7.27 23.67
C THR A 6 22.18 6.84 22.25
N CYS A 7 22.81 5.67 22.05
CA CYS A 7 23.19 5.22 20.70
C CYS A 7 23.04 3.71 20.43
N LEU A 8 22.44 2.91 21.32
CA LEU A 8 22.47 1.45 21.17
C LEU A 8 21.07 0.82 21.26
N VAL A 9 20.29 0.87 20.18
CA VAL A 9 19.35 -0.18 19.74
C VAL A 9 19.06 0.09 18.25
N LEU A 10 19.57 -0.69 17.31
CA LEU A 10 18.97 -0.78 15.98
C LEU A 10 19.39 -2.09 15.34
N PHE A 11 18.52 -3.08 15.53
CA PHE A 11 18.69 -4.47 15.14
C PHE A 11 18.28 -4.73 13.68
N LEU A 12 18.68 -5.91 13.22
CA LEU A 12 18.40 -6.54 11.93
C LEU A 12 16.90 -6.85 11.71
N SER A 13 16.53 -6.77 10.43
CA SER A 13 15.35 -7.35 9.75
C SER A 13 13.98 -6.70 9.94
N GLY A 14 13.21 -6.67 8.84
CA GLY A 14 11.76 -6.43 8.84
C GLY A 14 11.35 -5.00 8.50
N PHE A 15 10.47 -4.85 7.52
CA PHE A 15 10.08 -3.58 6.89
C PHE A 15 9.02 -2.84 7.72
N ALA A 16 9.22 -1.54 7.93
CA ALA A 16 8.18 -0.55 8.13
C ALA A 16 8.32 0.51 7.02
N PHE A 17 7.22 1.11 6.57
CA PHE A 17 7.18 2.30 5.71
C PHE A 17 6.48 3.41 6.51
N SER A 18 6.12 4.57 5.97
CA SER A 18 5.21 5.50 6.66
C SER A 18 4.38 6.32 5.69
N GLN A 19 3.26 6.79 6.21
CA GLN A 19 2.06 7.45 5.67
C GLN A 19 2.32 8.60 4.67
N PHE A 20 2.62 8.34 3.40
CA PHE A 20 2.62 9.43 2.40
C PHE A 20 1.88 9.05 1.13
N ASN A 21 0.81 9.80 0.90
CA ASN A 21 0.07 9.85 -0.35
C ASN A 21 0.97 10.35 -1.47
N ARG A 22 0.55 10.06 -2.72
CA ARG A 22 1.20 10.44 -3.98
C ARG A 22 1.85 11.84 -3.98
N THR A 23 1.29 12.80 -3.26
CA THR A 23 1.68 14.21 -3.22
C THR A 23 2.97 14.55 -2.49
N PHE A 24 3.47 13.73 -1.55
CA PHE A 24 4.57 14.20 -0.68
C PHE A 24 5.99 13.96 -1.21
N MET A 25 6.16 13.28 -2.35
CA MET A 25 7.38 13.44 -3.13
C MET A 25 7.21 13.32 -4.63
N HIS A 26 6.94 14.45 -5.27
CA HIS A 26 7.18 14.59 -6.70
C HIS A 26 8.61 15.08 -6.93
N SER A 27 9.54 14.15 -7.14
CA SER A 27 10.61 14.39 -8.12
C SER A 27 10.07 13.91 -9.45
N VAL A 28 9.46 14.79 -10.23
CA VAL A 28 9.09 14.49 -11.61
C VAL A 28 10.32 14.82 -12.46
N ALA A 29 10.77 13.86 -13.25
CA ALA A 29 11.81 14.07 -14.25
C ALA A 29 11.24 13.68 -15.60
N SER A 30 10.20 14.39 -16.03
CA SER A 30 9.72 14.27 -17.41
C SER A 30 10.76 14.90 -18.33
N SER A 31 10.80 14.47 -19.59
CA SER A 31 11.71 15.05 -20.60
C SER A 31 11.55 16.57 -20.81
N ALA A 32 10.51 17.20 -20.25
CA ALA A 32 10.20 18.62 -20.41
C ALA A 32 10.08 19.41 -19.10
N THR A 33 9.91 18.78 -17.93
CA THR A 33 9.66 19.51 -16.67
C THR A 33 10.27 18.80 -15.46
N ALA A 34 11.18 19.47 -14.73
CA ALA A 34 11.68 18.97 -13.46
C ALA A 34 10.99 19.71 -12.31
N THR A 35 10.08 19.04 -11.61
CA THR A 35 9.60 19.51 -10.30
C THR A 35 10.42 18.80 -9.24
N PHE A 36 11.31 19.53 -8.60
CA PHE A 36 11.65 19.22 -7.21
C PHE A 36 10.72 20.07 -6.38
N THR A 37 10.27 19.62 -5.21
CA THR A 37 10.48 20.34 -3.96
C THR A 37 9.50 19.96 -2.89
N ASN A 38 10.01 19.20 -1.93
CA ASN A 38 9.40 19.04 -0.62
C ASN A 38 10.34 19.74 0.35
N TYR A 39 9.80 20.64 1.14
CA TYR A 39 10.50 21.29 2.22
C TYR A 39 9.85 20.86 3.53
N SER A 40 10.68 20.44 4.48
CA SER A 40 10.21 20.01 5.79
C SER A 40 10.74 20.96 6.88
N TYR A 41 9.90 21.31 7.84
CA TYR A 41 10.29 22.13 8.98
C TYR A 41 9.50 21.75 10.23
N THR A 42 10.07 21.98 11.41
CA THR A 42 9.36 21.78 12.68
C THR A 42 8.76 23.10 13.15
N ASP A 43 7.47 23.13 13.46
CA ASP A 43 6.79 24.34 13.95
C ASP A 43 6.98 24.54 15.46
N ALA A 44 6.44 25.66 15.96
CA ALA A 44 6.48 26.02 17.38
C ALA A 44 5.75 25.01 18.30
N GLN A 45 4.91 24.13 17.76
CA GLN A 45 4.22 23.07 18.47
C GLN A 45 4.99 21.74 18.43
N ASN A 46 6.23 21.72 17.91
CA ASN A 46 7.05 20.53 17.68
C ASN A 46 6.47 19.53 16.66
N LYS A 47 5.55 20.00 15.81
CA LYS A 47 4.96 19.20 14.72
C LYS A 47 5.77 19.38 13.46
N VAL A 48 5.86 18.33 12.65
CA VAL A 48 6.61 18.38 11.40
C VAL A 48 5.69 18.81 10.28
N ASN A 49 6.04 19.90 9.63
CA ASN A 49 5.34 20.43 8.49
C ASN A 49 6.10 20.08 7.24
N LEU A 50 5.35 19.64 6.26
CA LEU A 50 5.78 18.97 5.07
C LEU A 50 5.12 19.75 3.93
N VAL A 51 5.88 20.55 3.18
CA VAL A 51 5.34 21.45 2.16
C VAL A 51 5.85 21.04 0.79
N SER A 52 4.96 20.88 -0.18
CA SER A 52 5.28 20.53 -1.56
C SER A 52 4.71 21.55 -2.55
N LEU A 53 5.46 21.84 -3.62
CA LEU A 53 4.98 22.59 -4.78
C LEU A 53 4.51 21.60 -5.85
N THR A 54 3.20 21.41 -5.95
CA THR A 54 2.61 20.38 -6.81
C THR A 54 2.37 20.84 -8.23
N GLY A 55 2.34 22.15 -8.50
CA GLY A 55 2.25 22.66 -9.86
C GLY A 55 2.37 24.17 -10.00
N SER A 56 2.63 24.62 -11.23
CA SER A 56 2.52 26.02 -11.66
C SER A 56 1.72 26.11 -12.96
N GLY A 57 0.63 26.87 -12.94
CA GLY A 57 -0.31 27.06 -14.05
C GLY A 57 -0.29 28.51 -14.56
N SER A 58 -1.31 28.94 -15.30
CA SER A 58 -1.42 30.26 -15.94
C SER A 58 -1.43 31.46 -14.96
N GLY A 59 -0.28 31.78 -14.36
CA GLY A 59 -0.15 32.80 -13.32
C GLY A 59 -0.49 32.31 -11.91
N GLN A 60 -0.42 31.00 -11.66
CA GLN A 60 -0.73 30.40 -10.37
C GLN A 60 0.31 29.37 -9.94
N VAL A 61 0.47 29.20 -8.63
CA VAL A 61 1.24 28.12 -8.01
C VAL A 61 0.38 27.40 -6.98
N THR A 62 0.49 26.08 -6.93
CA THR A 62 -0.24 25.24 -5.98
C THR A 62 0.73 24.66 -4.96
N LEU A 63 0.56 25.03 -3.69
CA LEU A 63 1.29 24.45 -2.58
C LEU A 63 0.38 23.49 -1.81
N VAL A 64 0.93 22.35 -1.44
CA VAL A 64 0.31 21.38 -0.53
C VAL A 64 1.11 21.37 0.75
N ARG A 65 0.44 21.48 1.90
CA ARG A 65 1.05 21.38 3.21
C ARG A 65 0.43 20.22 3.95
N GLN A 66 1.28 19.38 4.49
CA GLN A 66 0.93 18.31 5.41
C GLN A 66 1.54 18.64 6.77
N GLN A 67 0.76 18.56 7.84
CA GLN A 67 1.26 18.62 9.20
C GLN A 67 1.20 17.23 9.79
N VAL A 68 2.33 16.80 10.34
CA VAL A 68 2.51 15.52 10.99
C VAL A 68 2.73 15.77 12.47
N SER A 69 1.92 15.11 13.29
CA SER A 69 2.02 15.12 14.74
C SER A 69 3.37 14.57 15.22
N ASP A 70 3.61 14.76 16.50
CA ASP A 70 4.73 14.15 17.21
C ASP A 70 4.60 12.63 17.41
N ILE A 71 3.57 11.98 16.89
CA ILE A 71 3.44 10.52 16.84
C ILE A 71 3.39 9.98 15.39
N GLY A 72 3.69 10.82 14.41
CA GLY A 72 3.75 10.43 12.99
C GLY A 72 2.42 10.48 12.23
N ASP A 73 1.32 10.91 12.87
CA ASP A 73 0.01 11.02 12.21
C ASP A 73 -0.16 12.33 11.45
N VAL A 74 -0.84 12.25 10.30
CA VAL A 74 -1.31 13.42 9.57
C VAL A 74 -2.42 14.12 10.34
N GLU A 75 -2.18 15.34 10.81
CA GLU A 75 -3.17 16.15 11.51
C GLU A 75 -3.89 17.13 10.60
N SER A 76 -3.19 17.63 9.59
CA SER A 76 -3.75 18.47 8.54
C SER A 76 -3.08 18.18 7.21
N PHE A 77 -3.87 18.33 6.16
CA PHE A 77 -3.41 18.19 4.80
C PHE A 77 -4.18 19.21 3.96
N ASP A 78 -3.49 20.30 3.64
CA ASP A 78 -4.08 21.51 3.08
C ASP A 78 -3.52 21.77 1.68
N LYS A 79 -4.38 22.27 0.80
CA LYS A 79 -4.02 22.74 -0.54
C LYS A 79 -4.31 24.23 -0.65
N HIS A 80 -3.32 24.98 -1.12
CA HIS A 80 -3.44 26.41 -1.35
C HIS A 80 -2.98 26.78 -2.75
N VAL A 81 -3.83 27.52 -3.48
CA VAL A 81 -3.53 28.04 -4.82
C VAL A 81 -3.30 29.54 -4.72
N TYR A 82 -2.13 29.99 -5.16
CA TYR A 82 -1.71 31.38 -5.08
C TYR A 82 -1.53 32.00 -6.46
N ASN A 83 -2.16 33.15 -6.70
CA ASN A 83 -1.91 33.95 -7.90
C ASN A 83 -0.55 34.63 -7.80
N VAL A 84 0.30 34.43 -8.80
CA VAL A 84 1.68 34.94 -8.84
C VAL A 84 2.06 35.41 -10.24
N THR A 85 3.10 36.23 -10.35
CA THR A 85 3.68 36.57 -11.65
C THR A 85 4.73 35.53 -12.02
N LEU A 86 4.45 34.75 -13.07
CA LEU A 86 5.34 33.73 -13.61
C LEU A 86 6.11 34.24 -14.84
N PRO A 87 7.30 33.68 -15.13
CA PRO A 87 7.98 33.90 -16.41
C PRO A 87 7.21 33.29 -17.58
N SER A 88 7.56 33.68 -18.80
CA SER A 88 6.90 33.19 -20.03
C SER A 88 7.15 31.71 -20.35
N SER A 89 8.12 31.07 -19.69
CA SER A 89 8.42 29.64 -19.82
C SER A 89 8.62 29.05 -18.42
N THR A 90 7.78 28.08 -18.06
CA THR A 90 7.72 27.42 -16.76
C THR A 90 8.03 25.93 -16.94
N GLN A 91 9.31 25.62 -17.14
CA GLN A 91 9.78 24.23 -17.29
C GLN A 91 10.24 23.63 -15.97
N ASN A 92 10.46 24.43 -14.93
CA ASN A 92 11.00 23.95 -13.66
C ASN A 92 10.38 24.78 -12.54
N ASN A 93 10.07 24.10 -11.45
CA ASN A 93 9.44 24.67 -10.27
C ASN A 93 10.19 24.17 -9.04
N LEU A 94 10.57 25.07 -8.15
CA LEU A 94 11.29 24.76 -6.92
C LEU A 94 10.78 25.61 -5.75
N LEU A 95 10.18 25.02 -4.72
CA LEU A 95 10.11 25.55 -3.35
C LEU A 95 11.48 25.47 -2.66
N LEU A 96 12.13 26.62 -2.48
CA LEU A 96 13.46 26.71 -1.89
C LEU A 96 13.45 26.72 -0.35
N THR A 97 12.38 27.23 0.28
CA THR A 97 12.18 27.19 1.75
C THR A 97 10.74 27.52 2.15
N ALA A 98 10.36 27.10 3.36
CA ALA A 98 9.19 27.55 4.11
C ALA A 98 9.61 27.96 5.54
N ILE A 99 9.29 29.18 5.98
CA ILE A 99 9.72 29.72 7.28
C ILE A 99 8.54 30.36 8.03
N GLU A 100 8.32 29.95 9.28
CA GLU A 100 7.37 30.61 10.18
C GLU A 100 7.95 31.88 10.80
N GLN A 101 7.20 32.98 10.72
CA GLN A 101 7.50 34.24 11.38
C GLN A 101 6.24 34.79 12.07
N GLY A 102 6.06 34.44 13.36
CA GLY A 102 4.86 34.81 14.10
C GLY A 102 3.62 34.11 13.55
N ASN A 103 2.64 34.88 13.06
CA ASN A 103 1.43 34.37 12.40
C ASN A 103 1.59 34.26 10.87
N GLU A 104 2.76 34.58 10.33
CA GLU A 104 3.04 34.52 8.90
C GLU A 104 3.85 33.26 8.57
N LEU A 105 3.62 32.72 7.36
CA LEU A 105 4.43 31.69 6.75
C LEU A 105 5.01 32.25 5.44
N LEU A 106 6.34 32.18 5.31
CA LEU A 106 7.08 32.75 4.20
C LEU A 106 7.58 31.63 3.30
N TYR A 107 7.21 31.67 2.02
CA TYR A 107 7.73 30.76 1.01
C TYR A 107 8.64 31.50 0.03
N VAL A 108 9.68 30.82 -0.45
CA VAL A 108 10.48 31.27 -1.58
C VAL A 108 10.44 30.19 -2.64
N LEU A 109 9.99 30.56 -3.83
CA LEU A 109 9.92 29.70 -5.00
C LEU A 109 10.93 30.17 -6.04
N GLU A 110 11.48 29.25 -6.81
CA GLU A 110 12.20 29.50 -8.05
C GLU A 110 11.47 28.80 -9.19
N ILE A 111 10.99 29.57 -10.17
CA ILE A 111 10.17 29.06 -11.27
C ILE A 111 10.70 29.59 -12.59
N GLY A 112 10.89 28.71 -13.58
CA GLY A 112 11.24 29.09 -14.95
C GLY A 112 11.94 28.00 -15.76
N SER A 113 12.86 28.39 -16.65
CA SER A 113 13.72 27.47 -17.39
C SER A 113 15.09 27.31 -16.71
N ALA A 114 15.88 26.31 -17.11
CA ALA A 114 17.25 26.12 -16.63
C ALA A 114 18.15 27.38 -16.81
N SER A 115 17.81 28.28 -17.74
CA SER A 115 18.60 29.46 -18.07
C SER A 115 18.01 30.79 -17.59
N THR A 116 16.72 30.80 -17.27
CA THR A 116 15.90 31.99 -16.99
C THR A 116 14.78 31.60 -16.03
N ALA A 117 15.01 31.83 -14.74
CA ALA A 117 14.08 31.58 -13.65
C ALA A 117 13.85 32.83 -12.80
N LYS A 118 12.65 32.94 -12.24
CA LYS A 118 12.26 34.01 -11.31
C LYS A 118 12.27 33.48 -9.89
N LEU A 119 12.74 34.31 -8.95
CA LEU A 119 12.45 34.12 -7.55
C LEU A 119 11.10 34.75 -7.22
N ILE A 120 10.26 34.01 -6.49
CA ILE A 120 8.93 34.44 -6.08
C ILE A 120 8.83 34.24 -4.57
N TRP A 121 8.53 35.32 -3.86
CA TRP A 121 8.28 35.31 -2.43
C TRP A 121 6.78 35.34 -2.17
N LEU A 122 6.32 34.48 -1.29
CA LEU A 122 4.95 34.48 -0.78
C LEU A 122 4.99 34.72 0.72
N LYS A 123 4.13 35.63 1.18
CA LYS A 123 3.79 35.80 2.59
C LYS A 123 2.34 35.39 2.74
N VAL A 124 2.09 34.39 3.57
CA VAL A 124 0.75 33.86 3.79
C VAL A 124 0.41 33.85 5.27
N ASP A 125 -0.88 33.92 5.58
CA ASP A 125 -1.37 33.70 6.93
C ASP A 125 -1.23 32.22 7.27
N LYS A 126 -0.55 31.90 8.37
CA LYS A 126 -0.20 30.53 8.74
C LYS A 126 -1.41 29.65 9.07
N ASN A 127 -2.49 30.25 9.57
CA ASN A 127 -3.64 29.52 10.09
C ASN A 127 -4.70 29.30 9.01
N THR A 128 -4.84 30.24 8.08
CA THR A 128 -5.85 30.20 7.01
C THR A 128 -5.27 29.83 5.64
N GLY A 129 -3.94 29.93 5.48
CA GLY A 129 -3.28 29.81 4.18
C GLY A 129 -3.60 30.94 3.21
N ALA A 130 -4.22 32.03 3.67
CA ALA A 130 -4.56 33.16 2.81
C ALA A 130 -3.29 33.94 2.39
N LEU A 131 -3.20 34.29 1.11
CA LEU A 131 -2.11 35.14 0.61
C LEU A 131 -2.21 36.55 1.22
N ILE A 132 -1.14 36.98 1.90
CA ILE A 132 -1.01 38.34 2.43
C ILE A 132 -0.31 39.22 1.39
N SER A 133 0.83 38.76 0.85
CA SER A 133 1.59 39.51 -0.15
C SER A 133 2.46 38.58 -0.99
N THR A 134 2.78 39.02 -2.21
CA THR A 134 3.71 38.34 -3.10
C THR A 134 4.67 39.34 -3.76
N VAL A 135 5.92 38.91 -3.98
CA VAL A 135 6.93 39.67 -4.72
C VAL A 135 7.60 38.74 -5.71
N THR A 136 7.78 39.18 -6.96
CA THR A 136 8.57 38.47 -7.97
C THR A 136 9.84 39.26 -8.26
N SER A 137 10.97 38.58 -8.45
CA SER A 137 12.25 39.22 -8.74
C SER A 137 12.22 40.00 -10.06
N ALA A 138 12.82 41.19 -10.06
CA ALA A 138 12.97 41.98 -11.28
C ALA A 138 13.91 41.29 -12.28
N ASN A 139 15.01 40.72 -11.77
CA ASN A 139 16.00 40.01 -12.58
C ASN A 139 15.64 38.53 -12.77
N ASP A 140 16.27 37.93 -13.78
CA ASP A 140 16.24 36.48 -14.03
C ASP A 140 17.52 35.84 -13.48
N TYR A 141 17.37 34.63 -12.96
CA TYR A 141 18.43 33.79 -12.43
C TYR A 141 18.55 32.49 -13.20
N LYS A 142 19.66 31.79 -13.00
CA LYS A 142 19.81 30.39 -13.39
C LYS A 142 19.16 29.51 -12.33
N LEU A 143 18.51 28.43 -12.77
CA LEU A 143 17.91 27.46 -11.87
C LEU A 143 18.99 26.81 -10.99
N VAL A 144 18.99 27.12 -9.69
CA VAL A 144 19.95 26.59 -8.71
C VAL A 144 19.31 26.45 -7.33
N TYR A 145 19.52 25.31 -6.66
CA TYR A 145 19.01 25.14 -5.31
C TYR A 145 19.97 25.73 -4.27
N PHE A 146 19.69 26.96 -3.85
CA PHE A 146 20.25 27.59 -2.65
C PHE A 146 19.13 27.84 -1.65
N GLU A 147 19.19 27.17 -0.49
CA GLU A 147 18.20 27.32 0.56
C GLU A 147 18.27 28.72 1.19
N PRO A 148 17.21 29.54 1.10
CA PRO A 148 17.16 30.85 1.73
C PRO A 148 17.13 30.74 3.26
N LYS A 149 17.69 31.75 3.94
CA LYS A 149 17.67 31.84 5.40
C LYS A 149 17.16 33.19 5.87
N LEU A 150 16.43 33.17 6.99
CA LEU A 150 16.06 34.39 7.69
C LEU A 150 17.28 34.90 8.50
N ILE A 151 17.81 36.05 8.10
CA ILE A 151 18.94 36.73 8.75
C ILE A 151 18.46 38.10 9.22
N GLY A 152 18.23 38.23 10.53
CA GLY A 152 17.59 39.42 11.08
C GLY A 152 16.15 39.56 10.57
N SER A 153 15.90 40.61 9.78
CA SER A 153 14.59 40.86 9.13
C SER A 153 14.63 40.62 7.62
N GLU A 154 15.68 39.98 7.11
CA GLU A 154 15.85 39.71 5.68
C GLU A 154 15.78 38.21 5.40
N LEU A 155 15.02 37.84 4.39
CA LEU A 155 15.08 36.51 3.79
C LEU A 155 16.14 36.54 2.69
N VAL A 156 17.27 35.91 2.98
CA VAL A 156 18.50 35.98 2.17
C VAL A 156 18.72 34.67 1.45
N THR A 157 18.96 34.73 0.14
CA THR A 157 19.47 33.61 -0.66
C THR A 157 20.61 34.08 -1.56
N TYR A 158 21.31 33.15 -2.19
CA TYR A 158 22.36 33.42 -3.16
C TYR A 158 21.97 32.77 -4.48
N MET A 159 21.97 33.56 -5.55
CA MET A 159 21.59 33.10 -6.90
C MET A 159 22.66 33.48 -7.91
N VAL A 160 22.76 32.70 -8.99
CA VAL A 160 23.54 33.10 -10.16
C VAL A 160 22.60 33.81 -11.13
N LYS A 161 22.87 35.08 -11.47
CA LYS A 161 22.05 35.79 -12.45
C LYS A 161 22.10 35.10 -13.82
N SER A 162 21.05 35.26 -14.62
CA SER A 162 21.02 34.68 -15.98
C SER A 162 22.16 35.17 -16.88
N ASN A 163 22.69 36.37 -16.61
CA ASN A 163 23.86 36.97 -17.29
C ASN A 163 25.19 36.76 -16.55
N GLY A 164 25.22 35.93 -15.51
CA GLY A 164 26.41 35.59 -14.73
C GLY A 164 26.60 36.45 -13.47
N GLY A 165 27.41 35.93 -12.54
CA GLY A 165 27.69 36.53 -11.25
C GLY A 165 26.83 35.95 -10.14
N LEU A 166 27.49 35.38 -9.12
CA LEU A 166 26.85 34.99 -7.88
C LEU A 166 26.41 36.26 -7.13
N THR A 167 25.14 36.33 -6.77
CA THR A 167 24.47 37.49 -6.22
C THR A 167 23.75 37.11 -4.94
N ARG A 168 23.98 37.84 -3.86
CA ARG A 168 23.14 37.81 -2.66
C ARG A 168 21.83 38.51 -3.00
N VAL A 169 20.70 37.86 -2.77
CA VAL A 169 19.35 38.40 -2.96
C VAL A 169 18.65 38.42 -1.61
N ALA A 170 18.26 39.59 -1.13
CA ALA A 170 17.71 39.76 0.21
C ALA A 170 16.40 40.55 0.19
N LEU A 171 15.31 39.92 0.63
CA LEU A 171 14.00 40.55 0.77
C LEU A 171 13.73 40.87 2.24
N ASN A 172 13.41 42.12 2.56
CA ASN A 172 13.01 42.48 3.92
C ASN A 172 11.60 41.93 4.22
N THR A 173 11.45 41.12 5.26
CA THR A 173 10.17 40.45 5.57
C THR A 173 9.13 41.41 6.16
N GLY A 174 9.57 42.53 6.75
CA GLY A 174 8.68 43.55 7.29
C GLY A 174 8.04 44.42 6.20
N THR A 175 8.84 44.95 5.28
CA THR A 175 8.31 45.76 4.17
C THR A 175 7.73 44.92 3.04
N PHE A 176 8.27 43.71 2.83
CA PHE A 176 7.89 42.77 1.78
C PHE A 176 7.84 43.42 0.38
N THR A 177 8.86 44.22 0.08
CA THR A 177 9.06 44.93 -1.19
C THR A 177 10.12 44.26 -2.06
N ALA A 178 10.43 44.85 -3.23
CA ALA A 178 11.49 44.37 -4.12
C ALA A 178 12.80 44.07 -3.36
N PRO A 179 13.45 42.92 -3.64
CA PRO A 179 14.66 42.50 -2.93
C PRO A 179 15.84 43.40 -3.28
N THR A 180 16.78 43.50 -2.34
CA THR A 180 18.10 44.09 -2.57
C THR A 180 19.05 43.03 -3.13
N GLU A 181 20.02 43.47 -3.94
CA GLU A 181 21.01 42.59 -4.55
C GLU A 181 22.43 43.11 -4.34
N GLU A 182 23.35 42.20 -4.03
CA GLU A 182 24.79 42.48 -3.91
C GLU A 182 25.57 41.42 -4.69
N THR A 183 26.45 41.83 -5.60
CA THR A 183 27.29 40.88 -6.34
C THR A 183 28.36 40.30 -5.40
N ALA A 184 28.23 39.02 -5.08
CA ALA A 184 29.14 38.31 -4.19
C ALA A 184 30.42 37.88 -4.91
N ASP A 185 30.29 37.38 -6.15
CA ASP A 185 31.41 37.00 -7.00
C ASP A 185 31.03 37.08 -8.48
N ALA A 186 31.63 38.01 -9.21
CA ALA A 186 31.37 38.23 -10.63
C ALA A 186 32.02 37.18 -11.54
N SER A 187 32.96 36.37 -11.05
CA SER A 187 33.66 35.35 -11.84
C SER A 187 32.82 34.08 -12.05
N ILE A 188 31.85 33.84 -11.16
CA ILE A 188 30.95 32.68 -11.21
C ILE A 188 29.91 32.92 -12.31
N THR A 189 30.25 32.48 -13.53
CA THR A 189 29.52 32.88 -14.75
C THR A 189 29.01 31.71 -15.59
N ASN A 190 29.50 30.47 -15.45
CA ASN A 190 28.96 29.34 -16.23
C ASN A 190 29.44 27.94 -15.82
N THR A 191 28.53 26.95 -15.80
CA THR A 191 28.63 25.67 -16.55
C THR A 191 27.24 25.02 -16.58
N ALA A 192 26.88 24.36 -17.69
CA ALA A 192 25.62 23.62 -17.86
C ALA A 192 25.30 22.59 -16.74
N SER A 193 26.30 22.26 -15.90
CA SER A 193 26.28 21.33 -14.78
C SER A 193 25.32 21.66 -13.62
N PHE A 194 24.85 22.92 -13.49
CA PHE A 194 23.89 23.28 -12.45
C PHE A 194 22.52 22.62 -12.65
N SER A 195 22.11 22.40 -13.91
CA SER A 195 20.80 21.82 -14.25
C SER A 195 20.69 20.33 -13.89
N ASN A 196 21.72 19.52 -14.18
CA ASN A 196 21.73 18.08 -13.89
C ASN A 196 21.73 17.76 -12.38
N THR A 197 22.18 18.68 -11.52
CA THR A 197 22.23 18.47 -10.06
C THR A 197 20.90 18.75 -9.38
N VAL A 198 20.09 19.67 -9.93
CA VAL A 198 18.72 19.94 -9.46
C VAL A 198 17.84 18.71 -9.65
N MET A 199 17.94 18.00 -10.78
CA MET A 199 17.17 16.77 -11.06
C MET A 199 17.45 15.60 -10.11
N SER A 200 18.40 15.74 -9.18
CA SER A 200 18.73 14.72 -8.18
C SER A 200 18.58 15.20 -6.72
N GLY A 201 18.03 16.41 -6.51
CA GLY A 201 17.70 16.93 -5.17
C GLY A 201 18.88 17.45 -4.37
N PHE A 202 19.93 17.92 -5.06
CA PHE A 202 21.14 18.40 -4.41
C PHE A 202 21.15 19.92 -4.30
N LYS A 203 21.50 20.43 -3.11
CA LYS A 203 21.80 21.85 -2.91
C LYS A 203 23.07 22.21 -3.70
N ASN A 204 23.00 23.24 -4.53
CA ASN A 204 24.15 23.75 -5.29
C ASN A 204 25.12 24.53 -4.40
N GLY A 205 24.63 25.03 -3.27
CA GLY A 205 25.40 25.59 -2.17
C GLY A 205 24.56 25.82 -0.91
N ASN A 206 25.22 26.15 0.20
CA ASN A 206 24.56 26.42 1.47
C ASN A 206 24.97 27.79 2.03
N LEU A 207 24.00 28.50 2.59
CA LEU A 207 24.20 29.73 3.35
C LEU A 207 24.28 29.42 4.85
N PHE A 208 25.26 29.98 5.55
CA PHE A 208 25.42 29.91 7.00
C PHE A 208 25.69 31.30 7.58
N VAL A 209 25.37 31.47 8.86
CA VAL A 209 25.88 32.58 9.66
C VAL A 209 26.91 32.02 10.62
N VAL A 210 28.19 32.35 10.40
CA VAL A 210 29.32 31.82 11.16
C VAL A 210 30.06 33.00 11.77
N ASN A 211 30.20 33.01 13.09
CA ASN A 211 30.74 34.11 13.86
C ASN A 211 30.08 35.47 13.51
N GLY A 212 28.75 35.45 13.33
CA GLY A 212 27.97 36.65 12.97
C GLY A 212 28.12 37.14 11.52
N LEU A 213 28.88 36.44 10.67
CA LEU A 213 29.07 36.79 9.26
C LEU A 213 28.36 35.81 8.34
N GLU A 214 27.78 36.32 7.25
CA GLU A 214 27.20 35.48 6.20
C GLU A 214 28.30 34.75 5.45
N LYS A 215 28.16 33.43 5.31
CA LYS A 215 29.04 32.58 4.53
C LYS A 215 28.24 31.71 3.58
N VAL A 216 28.51 31.83 2.29
CA VAL A 216 27.96 30.91 1.28
C VAL A 216 29.07 29.95 0.84
N ILE A 217 28.75 28.67 0.85
CA ILE A 217 29.63 27.60 0.38
C ILE A 217 29.04 27.03 -0.89
N ILE A 218 29.78 27.12 -1.98
CA ILE A 218 29.35 26.68 -3.31
C ILE A 218 30.28 25.59 -3.80
N GLY A 219 29.70 24.52 -4.35
CA GLY A 219 30.43 23.41 -4.97
C GLY A 219 29.93 23.03 -6.35
N ALA A 220 28.80 23.57 -6.82
CA ALA A 220 28.30 23.27 -8.16
C ALA A 220 28.85 24.26 -9.20
N GLY A 221 29.11 23.75 -10.42
CA GLY A 221 29.45 24.54 -11.60
C GLY A 221 30.74 25.38 -11.54
N ILE A 222 31.63 25.06 -10.60
CA ILE A 222 32.99 25.63 -10.44
C ILE A 222 33.97 24.48 -10.26
N SER A 223 35.28 24.66 -10.48
CA SER A 223 36.28 23.56 -10.45
C SER A 223 36.68 23.11 -9.04
N SER A 224 36.50 23.98 -8.05
CA SER A 224 36.74 23.69 -6.65
C SER A 224 35.75 24.42 -5.76
N SER A 225 35.37 23.83 -4.65
CA SER A 225 34.45 24.45 -3.69
C SER A 225 35.04 25.75 -3.14
N VAL A 226 34.19 26.77 -2.95
CA VAL A 226 34.59 28.09 -2.47
C VAL A 226 33.73 28.51 -1.29
N ILE A 227 34.36 29.08 -0.27
CA ILE A 227 33.72 29.74 0.87
C ILE A 227 33.76 31.25 0.62
N ILE A 228 32.61 31.88 0.42
CA ILE A 228 32.49 33.33 0.25
C ILE A 228 31.90 33.93 1.52
N THR A 229 32.58 34.92 2.09
CA THR A 229 32.19 35.59 3.34
C THR A 229 31.81 37.03 3.06
N ARG A 230 30.62 37.45 3.49
CA ARG A 230 30.22 38.87 3.48
C ARG A 230 30.81 39.56 4.70
N THR A 231 31.78 40.45 4.49
CA THR A 231 32.47 41.16 5.58
C THR A 231 31.85 42.53 5.87
N ALA A 232 31.21 43.13 4.87
CA ALA A 232 30.39 44.34 4.96
C ALA A 232 29.41 44.38 3.78
N THR A 233 28.50 45.35 3.77
CA THR A 233 27.62 45.61 2.60
C THR A 233 28.45 45.77 1.33
N ASN A 234 28.12 45.02 0.27
CA ASN A 234 28.84 44.96 -1.01
C ASN A 234 30.32 44.55 -0.91
N THR A 235 30.78 43.98 0.21
CA THR A 235 32.17 43.58 0.40
C THR A 235 32.26 42.10 0.76
N TYR A 236 32.99 41.36 -0.06
CA TYR A 236 33.11 39.91 0.03
C TYR A 236 34.56 39.47 -0.01
N THR A 237 34.86 38.40 0.72
CA THR A 237 36.13 37.66 0.62
C THR A 237 35.86 36.21 0.26
N SER A 238 36.73 35.61 -0.55
CA SER A 238 36.60 34.22 -0.99
C SER A 238 37.81 33.39 -0.54
N ALA A 239 37.56 32.19 -0.05
CA ALA A 239 38.58 31.17 0.23
C ALA A 239 38.28 29.92 -0.61
N ASN A 240 39.22 29.51 -1.45
CA ASN A 240 39.14 28.27 -2.21
C ASN A 240 39.55 27.10 -1.31
N THR A 241 38.76 26.04 -1.25
CA THR A 241 39.02 24.90 -0.37
C THR A 241 39.94 23.86 -1.00
N GLY A 242 40.14 23.90 -2.32
CA GLY A 242 40.88 22.86 -3.06
C GLY A 242 40.09 21.57 -3.28
N ILE A 243 38.91 21.44 -2.68
CA ILE A 243 38.02 20.29 -2.85
C ILE A 243 37.50 20.26 -4.29
N THR A 244 37.73 19.16 -5.01
CA THR A 244 37.22 19.00 -6.37
C THR A 244 35.70 18.79 -6.37
N THR A 245 35.02 19.45 -7.30
CA THR A 245 33.55 19.47 -7.44
C THR A 245 33.04 18.45 -8.44
N GLN A 246 33.91 17.55 -8.92
CA GLN A 246 33.54 16.43 -9.80
C GLN A 246 32.59 15.42 -9.12
N ARG A 247 32.41 15.54 -7.80
CA ARG A 247 31.53 14.73 -6.95
C ARG A 247 30.62 15.64 -6.12
N SER A 248 29.63 15.05 -5.45
CA SER A 248 28.66 15.80 -4.65
C SER A 248 29.32 16.44 -3.43
N VAL A 249 29.52 17.76 -3.50
CA VAL A 249 29.95 18.58 -2.36
C VAL A 249 28.73 18.87 -1.49
N SER A 250 28.86 18.64 -0.18
CA SER A 250 27.85 19.02 0.82
C SER A 250 28.54 19.77 1.96
N SER A 251 27.78 20.58 2.70
CA SER A 251 28.35 21.39 3.76
C SER A 251 27.36 21.56 4.91
N PHE A 252 27.86 21.58 6.13
CA PHE A 252 27.06 21.53 7.35
C PHE A 252 27.66 22.43 8.43
N LEU A 253 26.81 23.24 9.09
CA LEU A 253 27.23 23.99 10.25
C LEU A 253 27.45 23.02 11.42
N VAL A 254 28.67 22.97 11.96
CA VAL A 254 29.02 22.11 13.10
C VAL A 254 28.74 22.82 14.41
N ASN A 255 29.10 24.09 14.48
CA ASN A 255 28.82 25.00 15.59
C ASN A 255 28.89 26.44 15.04
N PRO A 256 28.63 27.49 15.85
CA PRO A 256 28.65 28.88 15.39
C PRO A 256 29.98 29.37 14.78
N MET A 257 31.07 28.61 14.92
CA MET A 257 32.43 28.99 14.50
C MET A 257 33.01 28.10 13.40
N THR A 258 32.47 26.90 13.15
CA THR A 258 33.06 25.93 12.21
C THR A 258 32.04 25.31 11.26
N VAL A 259 32.49 25.04 10.04
CA VAL A 259 31.70 24.40 8.99
C VAL A 259 32.41 23.15 8.51
N LEU A 260 31.67 22.06 8.38
CA LEU A 260 32.14 20.83 7.77
C LEU A 260 31.79 20.85 6.29
N ILE A 261 32.75 20.54 5.43
CA ILE A 261 32.55 20.34 3.99
C ILE A 261 32.88 18.88 3.68
N THR A 262 32.03 18.23 2.90
CA THR A 262 32.19 16.83 2.52
C THR A 262 32.27 16.70 1.01
N ASN A 263 33.15 15.82 0.53
CA ASN A 263 33.23 15.42 -0.87
C ASN A 263 33.10 13.91 -0.99
N GLY A 264 31.86 13.45 -1.14
CA GLY A 264 31.49 12.10 -0.74
C GLY A 264 32.03 11.77 0.66
N ILE A 265 32.72 10.64 0.81
CA ILE A 265 33.25 10.13 2.10
C ILE A 265 34.42 10.96 2.69
N SER A 266 34.96 11.95 1.97
CA SER A 266 35.99 12.85 2.49
C SER A 266 35.35 13.98 3.30
N LEU A 267 35.96 14.31 4.43
CA LEU A 267 35.51 15.29 5.42
C LEU A 267 36.58 16.36 5.63
N GLU A 268 36.19 17.63 5.63
CA GLU A 268 37.10 18.74 5.90
C GLU A 268 36.42 19.80 6.78
N LEU A 269 37.00 20.09 7.94
CA LEU A 269 36.49 21.08 8.89
C LEU A 269 37.20 22.42 8.66
N TYR A 270 36.42 23.48 8.51
CA TYR A 270 36.90 24.84 8.32
C TYR A 270 36.44 25.75 9.46
N ASP A 271 37.29 26.70 9.83
CA ASP A 271 36.97 27.74 10.81
C ASP A 271 36.22 28.94 10.19
N ALA A 272 35.87 29.90 11.04
CA ALA A 272 35.20 31.13 10.66
C ALA A 272 36.03 32.03 9.71
N THR A 273 37.32 31.78 9.51
CA THR A 273 38.18 32.50 8.56
C THR A 273 38.28 31.81 7.21
N GLY A 274 37.79 30.57 7.09
CA GLY A 274 37.95 29.72 5.91
C GLY A 274 39.26 28.93 5.92
N THR A 275 39.92 28.81 7.08
CA THR A 275 41.12 27.99 7.24
C THR A 275 40.72 26.56 7.59
N MET A 276 41.31 25.57 6.90
CA MET A 276 41.09 24.15 7.21
C MET A 276 41.74 23.79 8.55
N LEU A 277 40.94 23.27 9.48
CA LEU A 277 41.37 22.81 10.80
C LEU A 277 41.73 21.32 10.81
N LEU A 278 40.95 20.52 10.07
CA LEU A 278 41.04 19.06 10.10
C LEU A 278 40.52 18.47 8.79
N SER A 279 41.11 17.36 8.34
CA SER A 279 40.61 16.58 7.21
C SER A 279 40.63 15.09 7.54
N GLY A 280 39.70 14.32 6.95
CA GLY A 280 39.58 12.88 7.14
C GLY A 280 38.88 12.21 5.95
N THR A 281 38.89 10.88 5.91
CA THR A 281 38.16 10.11 4.91
C THR A 281 37.58 8.88 5.60
N LEU A 282 36.27 8.66 5.41
CA LEU A 282 35.56 7.51 5.94
C LEU A 282 35.57 6.34 4.95
N ASN A 283 35.17 5.16 5.40
CA ASN A 283 34.95 4.03 4.50
C ASN A 283 33.59 4.19 3.79
N GLY A 284 33.41 3.59 2.60
CA GLY A 284 32.13 3.59 1.87
C GLY A 284 32.29 3.67 0.35
N PRO A 285 31.21 3.43 -0.42
CA PRO A 285 31.21 3.60 -1.87
C PRO A 285 31.69 5.00 -2.28
N SER A 286 32.44 5.07 -3.37
CA SER A 286 33.00 6.33 -3.89
C SER A 286 31.94 7.36 -4.27
N ASN A 287 30.70 6.93 -4.53
CA ASN A 287 29.54 7.76 -4.86
C ASN A 287 28.60 8.02 -3.67
N SER A 288 29.07 7.82 -2.43
CA SER A 288 28.30 8.18 -1.23
C SER A 288 28.20 9.69 -1.08
N ILE A 289 27.12 10.19 -0.49
CA ILE A 289 26.86 11.63 -0.31
C ILE A 289 26.42 11.84 1.13
N ALA A 290 27.06 12.77 1.86
CA ALA A 290 26.59 13.14 3.18
C ALA A 290 25.27 13.91 3.04
N SER A 291 24.19 13.41 3.63
CA SER A 291 22.92 14.15 3.69
C SER A 291 22.68 14.80 5.05
N GLN A 292 23.31 14.31 6.12
CA GLN A 292 23.17 14.90 7.45
C GLN A 292 24.43 14.81 8.29
N VAL A 293 24.66 15.86 9.08
CA VAL A 293 25.73 15.95 10.09
C VAL A 293 25.19 16.64 11.34
N GLU A 294 25.36 16.00 12.50
CA GLU A 294 25.19 16.61 13.82
C GLU A 294 26.49 16.49 14.62
N TYR A 295 26.86 17.52 15.36
CA TYR A 295 27.99 17.46 16.30
C TYR A 295 27.47 17.55 17.72
N ALA A 296 27.61 16.46 18.47
CA ALA A 296 27.13 16.34 19.83
C ALA A 296 28.08 15.46 20.65
N ASN A 297 28.19 15.73 21.96
CA ASN A 297 29.01 14.92 22.88
C ASN A 297 30.47 14.71 22.39
N ASN A 298 31.07 15.74 21.79
CA ASN A 298 32.39 15.72 21.15
C ASN A 298 32.56 14.68 20.03
N ARG A 299 31.49 14.34 19.33
CA ARG A 299 31.48 13.40 18.20
C ARG A 299 30.64 13.93 17.05
N TYR A 300 31.01 13.55 15.83
CA TYR A 300 30.20 13.78 14.63
C TYR A 300 29.31 12.56 14.39
N HIS A 301 28.04 12.83 14.18
CA HIS A 301 27.04 11.87 13.74
C HIS A 301 26.73 12.21 12.28
N ILE A 302 27.13 11.34 11.36
CA ILE A 302 27.10 11.63 9.94
C ILE A 302 26.30 10.55 9.23
N TYR A 303 25.32 10.94 8.43
CA TYR A 303 24.60 10.01 7.57
C TYR A 303 25.01 10.19 6.11
N TYR A 304 25.39 9.08 5.49
CA TYR A 304 25.73 8.98 4.08
C TYR A 304 24.69 8.16 3.34
N LYS A 305 24.14 8.71 2.26
CA LYS A 305 23.35 7.95 1.28
C LYS A 305 24.24 7.43 0.15
N TYR A 306 23.95 6.24 -0.37
CA TYR A 306 24.65 5.69 -1.53
C TYR A 306 23.89 6.07 -2.80
N ALA A 307 24.59 6.59 -3.82
CA ALA A 307 23.93 6.98 -5.05
C ALA A 307 23.37 5.76 -5.79
N ASN A 308 22.16 5.92 -6.36
CA ASN A 308 21.44 4.92 -7.17
C ASN A 308 21.12 3.61 -6.43
N THR A 309 21.07 3.62 -5.11
CA THR A 309 20.59 2.48 -4.32
C THR A 309 19.60 2.96 -3.26
N ASN A 310 18.92 2.01 -2.61
CA ASN A 310 18.16 2.27 -1.41
C ASN A 310 19.02 2.31 -0.14
N GLN A 311 20.34 2.29 -0.23
CA GLN A 311 21.19 2.08 0.94
C GLN A 311 21.86 3.36 1.43
N GLY A 312 22.24 3.35 2.70
CA GLY A 312 23.06 4.39 3.30
C GLY A 312 23.79 3.87 4.53
N ILE A 313 24.44 4.76 5.29
CA ILE A 313 25.18 4.41 6.50
C ILE A 313 25.28 5.60 7.45
N PHE A 314 25.02 5.35 8.73
CA PHE A 314 25.36 6.26 9.82
C PHE A 314 26.78 5.98 10.27
N TYR A 315 27.55 7.05 10.48
CA TYR A 315 28.86 7.03 11.11
C TYR A 315 28.80 7.81 12.42
N LEU A 316 29.32 7.20 13.47
CA LEU A 316 29.75 7.90 14.66
C LEU A 316 31.26 8.11 14.56
N VAL A 317 31.68 9.36 14.54
CA VAL A 317 33.05 9.75 14.28
C VAL A 317 33.56 10.62 15.42
N ASP A 318 34.78 10.38 15.89
CA ASP A 318 35.39 11.21 16.93
C ASP A 318 35.85 12.58 16.39
N GLN A 319 36.37 13.42 17.29
CA GLN A 319 36.88 14.76 16.96
C GLN A 319 38.05 14.77 15.97
N ASN A 320 38.69 13.63 15.69
CA ASN A 320 39.83 13.48 14.77
C ASN A 320 39.43 12.77 13.47
N PHE A 321 38.14 12.73 13.17
CA PHE A 321 37.57 12.01 12.04
C PHE A 321 37.87 10.50 12.01
N GLN A 322 38.06 9.88 13.17
CA GLN A 322 38.17 8.42 13.28
C GLN A 322 36.79 7.80 13.53
N VAL A 323 36.46 6.77 12.75
CA VAL A 323 35.22 6.02 12.93
C VAL A 323 35.26 5.32 14.28
N VAL A 324 34.30 5.67 15.13
CA VAL A 324 34.04 5.00 16.42
C VAL A 324 33.06 3.85 16.21
N ASP A 325 32.03 4.08 15.39
CA ASP A 325 30.99 3.10 15.07
C ASP A 325 30.34 3.42 13.72
N SER A 326 29.69 2.44 13.11
CA SER A 326 28.94 2.64 11.87
C SER A 326 27.79 1.66 11.72
N VAL A 327 26.64 2.14 11.22
CA VAL A 327 25.42 1.35 11.05
C VAL A 327 24.89 1.53 9.62
N PRO A 328 24.90 0.48 8.78
CA PRO A 328 24.29 0.55 7.45
C PRO A 328 22.76 0.65 7.55
N THR A 329 22.16 1.25 6.52
CA THR A 329 20.70 1.37 6.35
C THR A 329 20.32 0.80 4.98
N ASN A 330 19.15 0.19 4.90
CA ASN A 330 18.55 -0.34 3.66
C ASN A 330 17.51 0.64 3.05
N LYS A 331 17.44 1.87 3.56
CA LYS A 331 16.64 2.98 3.03
C LYS A 331 17.50 4.25 2.89
N THR A 332 17.15 5.09 1.91
CA THR A 332 17.73 6.43 1.78
C THR A 332 17.00 7.38 2.72
N ILE A 333 17.72 8.06 3.62
CA ILE A 333 17.20 9.12 4.49
C ILE A 333 17.62 10.49 3.94
N TYR A 334 16.65 11.39 3.77
CA TYR A 334 16.87 12.75 3.30
C TYR A 334 17.02 13.73 4.46
N HIS A 335 16.11 13.72 5.45
CA HIS A 335 16.24 14.52 6.66
C HIS A 335 15.86 13.74 7.93
N ILE A 336 16.28 14.29 9.06
CA ILE A 336 15.94 13.80 10.39
C ILE A 336 15.52 15.01 11.21
N HIS A 337 14.27 15.00 11.63
CA HIS A 337 13.64 15.99 12.48
C HIS A 337 13.73 15.52 13.93
N LYS A 338 14.27 16.34 14.81
CA LYS A 338 14.38 16.03 16.23
C LYS A 338 13.41 16.90 17.00
N ASN A 339 12.58 16.29 17.84
CA ASN A 339 11.71 17.01 18.76
C ASN A 339 11.85 16.48 20.20
N ALA A 340 11.07 17.02 21.13
CA ALA A 340 11.12 16.62 22.54
C ALA A 340 10.73 15.14 22.76
N ASN A 341 10.01 14.55 21.81
CA ASN A 341 9.38 13.23 21.93
C ASN A 341 10.09 12.15 21.11
N GLY A 342 11.06 12.51 20.25
CA GLY A 342 11.71 11.55 19.37
C GLY A 342 12.41 12.13 18.15
N PHE A 343 12.61 11.25 17.16
CA PHE A 343 13.11 11.57 15.83
C PHE A 343 12.07 11.23 14.78
N LEU A 344 11.94 12.05 13.76
CA LEU A 344 11.16 11.78 12.57
C LEU A 344 12.09 11.76 11.35
N LEU A 345 12.14 10.64 10.63
CA LEU A 345 13.02 10.44 9.47
C LEU A 345 12.20 10.54 8.19
N ASP A 346 12.53 11.43 7.25
CA ASP A 346 11.94 11.44 5.90
C ASP A 346 12.93 10.91 4.86
N GLY A 347 12.44 10.12 3.91
CA GLY A 347 13.29 9.41 2.95
C GLY A 347 12.54 8.90 1.72
N SER A 348 13.20 8.09 0.89
CA SER A 348 12.54 7.45 -0.25
C SER A 348 13.05 6.07 -0.65
N ASP A 349 12.20 5.33 -1.35
CA ASP A 349 12.50 4.07 -2.03
C ASP A 349 12.59 4.25 -3.55
N ILE A 350 13.74 3.93 -4.14
CA ILE A 350 14.00 4.06 -5.59
C ILE A 350 13.42 2.92 -6.42
N THR A 351 12.92 1.85 -5.78
CA THR A 351 12.46 0.63 -6.47
C THR A 351 10.95 0.51 -6.54
N LYS A 352 10.22 1.44 -5.92
CA LYS A 352 8.76 1.41 -5.80
C LYS A 352 8.25 2.81 -6.15
N GLY A 353 7.31 2.90 -7.10
CA GLY A 353 6.59 4.13 -7.40
C GLY A 353 6.48 4.44 -8.90
N LEU A 354 5.24 4.55 -9.38
CA LEU A 354 4.89 5.37 -10.52
C LEU A 354 4.12 6.57 -9.94
N SER A 355 4.55 7.79 -10.23
CA SER A 355 3.80 9.01 -9.90
C SER A 355 3.22 9.59 -11.18
N LEU A 356 2.08 10.26 -11.10
CA LEU A 356 1.54 11.04 -12.22
C LEU A 356 1.72 12.52 -11.88
N ASP A 357 2.12 13.36 -12.83
CA ASP A 357 2.07 14.82 -12.61
C ASP A 357 0.60 15.33 -12.61
N LEU A 358 0.38 16.61 -12.27
CA LEU A 358 -0.97 17.21 -12.29
C LEU A 358 -1.61 17.25 -13.68
N ASP A 359 -0.83 16.98 -14.73
CA ASP A 359 -1.25 16.90 -16.12
C ASP A 359 -1.35 15.43 -16.61
N ASN A 360 -1.35 14.48 -15.68
CA ASN A 360 -1.59 13.05 -15.90
C ASN A 360 -0.50 12.27 -16.66
N ASN A 361 0.74 12.75 -16.70
CA ASN A 361 1.85 12.03 -17.34
C ASN A 361 2.51 11.02 -16.38
N PRO A 362 2.74 9.76 -16.80
CA PRO A 362 3.40 8.74 -15.97
C PRO A 362 4.89 9.02 -15.79
N GLU A 363 5.31 9.09 -14.53
CA GLU A 363 6.65 9.47 -14.10
C GLU A 363 7.23 8.43 -13.14
N VAL A 364 8.54 8.18 -13.26
CA VAL A 364 9.27 7.27 -12.36
C VAL A 364 9.42 7.93 -10.99
N GLY A 365 8.46 7.70 -10.11
CA GLY A 365 8.42 8.25 -8.75
C GLY A 365 9.19 7.40 -7.76
N ARG A 366 9.75 8.02 -6.71
CA ARG A 366 10.30 7.31 -5.56
C ARG A 366 9.27 7.35 -4.44
N VAL A 367 8.84 6.22 -3.87
CA VAL A 367 7.90 6.24 -2.72
C VAL A 367 8.56 6.95 -1.54
N ALA A 368 7.96 8.03 -1.09
CA ALA A 368 8.35 8.74 0.12
C ALA A 368 7.97 7.96 1.38
N TYR A 369 8.75 8.08 2.44
CA TYR A 369 8.34 7.65 3.79
C TYR A 369 8.73 8.72 4.81
N CYS A 370 8.00 8.77 5.93
CA CYS A 370 8.32 9.64 7.07
C CYS A 370 8.01 8.95 8.41
N GLU A 371 8.99 8.41 9.11
CA GLU A 371 8.76 7.55 10.29
C GLU A 371 9.10 8.25 11.60
N PHE A 372 8.25 8.09 12.63
CA PHE A 372 8.46 8.65 13.97
C PHE A 372 9.03 7.61 14.95
N TYR A 373 10.00 8.01 15.77
CA TYR A 373 10.70 7.14 16.72
C TYR A 373 10.85 7.77 18.09
N LYS A 374 10.28 7.13 19.12
CA LYS A 374 10.32 7.59 20.52
C LYS A 374 11.64 7.28 21.25
N THR A 375 12.31 6.18 20.86
CA THR A 375 13.68 5.78 21.23
C THR A 375 14.31 5.00 20.07
N VAL A 376 15.64 4.79 20.08
CA VAL A 376 16.38 4.14 18.97
C VAL A 376 15.65 2.85 18.52
N PRO A 377 15.34 2.68 17.21
CA PRO A 377 14.20 1.86 16.76
C PRO A 377 14.22 0.36 17.11
N VAL A 378 13.02 -0.13 17.46
CA VAL A 378 12.54 -1.46 17.07
C VAL A 378 11.37 -1.21 16.12
N LEU A 379 11.57 -1.53 14.83
CA LEU A 379 10.59 -1.37 13.76
C LEU A 379 9.59 -2.53 13.85
N ASN A 380 8.30 -2.24 14.05
CA ASN A 380 7.25 -3.26 13.90
C ASN A 380 6.83 -3.36 12.44
N HIS A 381 6.72 -4.60 11.97
CA HIS A 381 6.51 -5.01 10.58
C HIS A 381 5.14 -4.60 10.01
N ASP A 382 4.19 -4.30 10.89
CA ASP A 382 2.76 -4.49 10.64
C ASP A 382 2.02 -3.23 10.17
N GLU A 383 2.59 -2.04 10.37
CA GLU A 383 1.90 -0.82 9.95
C GLU A 383 1.95 -0.61 8.42
N TYR A 384 2.76 -1.38 7.67
CA TYR A 384 3.17 -1.04 6.31
C TYR A 384 3.38 -2.19 5.34
N ALA A 385 2.45 -3.14 5.32
CA ALA A 385 2.44 -4.14 4.27
C ALA A 385 2.39 -3.50 2.88
N THR A 386 3.43 -3.77 2.11
CA THR A 386 3.45 -3.54 0.66
C THR A 386 3.19 -4.84 -0.10
N LEU A 387 2.96 -5.91 0.66
CA LEU A 387 2.76 -7.27 0.19
C LEU A 387 1.84 -7.98 1.19
N ILE A 388 0.93 -8.80 0.70
CA ILE A 388 0.23 -9.82 1.50
C ILE A 388 0.83 -11.18 1.16
N LYS A 389 1.01 -12.03 2.16
CA LYS A 389 1.51 -13.40 1.96
C LYS A 389 0.38 -14.39 2.15
N ALA A 390 0.24 -15.30 1.20
CA ALA A 390 -0.60 -16.48 1.35
C ALA A 390 0.32 -17.69 1.49
N GLY A 391 0.32 -18.31 2.66
CA GLY A 391 1.22 -19.44 2.91
C GLY A 391 2.70 -19.06 2.89
N GLN A 392 3.54 -20.01 2.49
CA GLN A 392 5.00 -19.81 2.45
C GLN A 392 5.51 -19.24 1.13
N HIS A 393 4.81 -19.48 0.02
CA HIS A 393 5.37 -19.26 -1.31
C HIS A 393 4.71 -18.09 -2.03
N VAL A 394 3.41 -17.87 -1.84
CA VAL A 394 2.68 -16.80 -2.53
C VAL A 394 2.87 -15.46 -1.84
N THR A 395 3.29 -14.47 -2.63
CA THR A 395 3.40 -13.07 -2.24
C THR A 395 2.66 -12.23 -3.26
N ALA A 396 1.64 -11.49 -2.84
CA ALA A 396 0.90 -10.55 -3.67
C ALA A 396 1.25 -9.10 -3.32
N SER A 397 1.48 -8.29 -4.34
CA SER A 397 1.79 -6.87 -4.17
C SER A 397 0.57 -6.08 -3.77
N ILE A 398 0.71 -5.27 -2.72
CA ILE A 398 -0.27 -4.25 -2.35
C ILE A 398 0.16 -2.96 -3.07
N GLY A 399 -0.52 -2.67 -4.18
CA GLY A 399 -0.19 -1.56 -5.09
C GLY A 399 -0.52 -0.17 -4.53
N LEU A 400 0.09 0.86 -5.11
CA LEU A 400 -0.32 2.27 -4.97
C LEU A 400 -1.42 2.57 -6.01
N GLY A 401 -2.47 3.32 -5.65
CA GLY A 401 -3.61 3.54 -6.54
C GLY A 401 -4.84 2.72 -6.19
N THR A 402 -5.02 2.37 -4.91
CA THR A 402 -6.20 1.70 -4.35
C THR A 402 -6.61 0.34 -4.91
N LYS A 403 -5.89 -0.21 -5.90
CA LYS A 403 -6.10 -1.56 -6.42
C LYS A 403 -5.15 -2.56 -5.77
N VAL A 404 -5.71 -3.53 -5.04
CA VAL A 404 -4.95 -4.63 -4.43
C VAL A 404 -4.59 -5.65 -5.53
N ILE A 405 -3.34 -6.11 -5.56
CA ILE A 405 -2.78 -7.02 -6.60
C ILE A 405 -2.64 -6.35 -7.97
N THR A 406 -1.98 -5.20 -8.01
CA THR A 406 -1.63 -4.51 -9.26
C THR A 406 -0.18 -4.03 -9.19
N SER A 407 0.59 -4.17 -10.27
CA SER A 407 2.00 -3.76 -10.29
C SER A 407 2.20 -2.40 -10.97
N PRO A 408 3.00 -1.49 -10.39
CA PRO A 408 3.21 -0.17 -10.98
C PRO A 408 4.09 -0.18 -12.26
N ASN A 409 4.62 -1.34 -12.70
CA ASN A 409 5.69 -1.40 -13.72
C ASN A 409 5.64 -2.64 -14.65
N GLY A 410 4.47 -3.23 -14.90
CA GLY A 410 4.39 -4.44 -15.74
C GLY A 410 5.16 -5.63 -15.15
N LEU A 411 5.25 -5.68 -13.81
CA LEU A 411 5.70 -6.82 -13.02
C LEU A 411 4.50 -7.71 -12.63
N PRO A 412 4.71 -8.94 -12.16
CA PRO A 412 3.63 -9.76 -11.63
C PRO A 412 2.90 -9.08 -10.47
N GLY A 413 1.56 -9.10 -10.48
CA GLY A 413 0.73 -8.68 -9.34
C GLY A 413 0.88 -9.63 -8.15
N ALA A 414 1.13 -10.92 -8.41
CA ALA A 414 1.50 -11.93 -7.42
C ALA A 414 2.62 -12.84 -7.93
N THR A 415 3.44 -13.34 -7.00
CA THR A 415 4.58 -14.23 -7.26
C THR A 415 4.52 -15.47 -6.38
N TYR A 416 5.02 -16.60 -6.89
CA TYR A 416 5.25 -17.83 -6.12
C TYR A 416 6.76 -18.07 -6.01
N ASP A 417 7.31 -18.07 -4.79
CA ASP A 417 8.76 -18.17 -4.54
C ASP A 417 9.61 -17.15 -5.32
N GLY A 418 9.04 -15.96 -5.56
CA GLY A 418 9.67 -14.89 -6.35
C GLY A 418 9.66 -15.13 -7.87
N LEU A 419 9.08 -16.24 -8.34
CA LEU A 419 8.76 -16.46 -9.76
C LEU A 419 7.43 -15.81 -10.13
N SER A 420 7.26 -15.49 -11.41
CA SER A 420 6.01 -14.90 -11.90
C SER A 420 4.83 -15.85 -11.62
N GLY A 421 3.86 -15.36 -10.85
CA GLY A 421 2.61 -16.06 -10.55
C GLY A 421 1.52 -15.56 -11.47
N CYS A 422 1.01 -14.34 -11.23
CA CYS A 422 -0.05 -13.73 -12.03
C CYS A 422 0.23 -12.24 -12.27
N TYR A 423 0.00 -11.73 -13.48
CA TYR A 423 0.35 -10.34 -13.84
C TYR A 423 -0.71 -9.31 -13.51
N ASN A 424 -1.99 -9.68 -13.52
CA ASN A 424 -3.07 -8.70 -13.30
C ASN A 424 -4.37 -9.39 -12.87
N LEU A 425 -4.94 -8.94 -11.74
CA LEU A 425 -6.28 -9.31 -11.28
C LEU A 425 -7.22 -8.09 -11.33
N SER A 426 -7.25 -7.39 -12.47
CA SER A 426 -8.11 -6.21 -12.64
C SER A 426 -9.55 -6.63 -12.93
N GLU A 427 -10.49 -5.93 -12.28
CA GLU A 427 -11.91 -6.01 -12.62
C GLU A 427 -12.21 -5.11 -13.81
N PHE A 428 -12.94 -5.67 -14.76
CA PHE A 428 -13.54 -4.95 -15.86
C PHE A 428 -15.05 -5.03 -15.71
N PHE A 429 -15.71 -3.91 -15.97
CA PHE A 429 -17.16 -3.85 -16.02
C PHE A 429 -17.61 -3.02 -17.19
N VAL A 430 -18.72 -3.42 -17.79
CA VAL A 430 -19.39 -2.66 -18.84
C VAL A 430 -20.88 -2.75 -18.61
N GLY A 431 -21.52 -1.60 -18.43
CA GLY A 431 -22.96 -1.49 -18.23
C GLY A 431 -23.60 -0.34 -18.98
N PHE A 432 -24.92 -0.34 -19.03
CA PHE A 432 -25.74 0.61 -19.78
C PHE A 432 -26.76 1.31 -18.88
N ILE A 433 -26.89 2.62 -19.08
CA ILE A 433 -27.88 3.49 -18.48
C ILE A 433 -28.82 3.92 -19.63
N GLY A 434 -29.98 3.27 -19.74
CA GLY A 434 -30.81 3.39 -20.94
C GLY A 434 -30.15 2.82 -22.21
N ALA A 435 -30.66 3.21 -23.38
CA ALA A 435 -30.36 2.51 -24.64
C ALA A 435 -29.01 2.85 -25.28
N THR A 436 -28.40 3.98 -24.95
CA THR A 436 -27.19 4.48 -25.64
C THR A 436 -26.10 4.97 -24.69
N ASP A 437 -26.41 5.12 -23.39
CA ASP A 437 -25.45 5.62 -22.43
C ASP A 437 -24.79 4.45 -21.70
N MET A 438 -23.47 4.51 -21.57
CA MET A 438 -22.67 3.38 -21.08
C MET A 438 -21.76 3.83 -19.94
N VAL A 439 -21.49 2.90 -19.04
CA VAL A 439 -20.51 3.00 -17.97
C VAL A 439 -19.54 1.84 -18.11
N ALA A 440 -18.23 2.11 -18.14
CA ALA A 440 -17.25 1.07 -18.41
C ALA A 440 -15.89 1.35 -17.77
N ASN A 441 -15.33 0.33 -17.14
CA ASN A 441 -13.91 0.27 -16.80
C ASN A 441 -13.28 -0.73 -17.77
N ASP A 442 -12.79 -0.23 -18.90
CA ASP A 442 -12.43 -1.00 -20.10
C ASP A 442 -10.96 -0.81 -20.56
N GLN A 443 -10.17 -0.05 -19.80
CA GLN A 443 -8.76 0.21 -20.09
C GLN A 443 -7.88 -0.63 -19.17
N SER A 444 -7.02 -1.47 -19.76
CA SER A 444 -6.18 -2.44 -19.05
C SER A 444 -4.82 -1.88 -18.61
N SER A 445 -4.53 -0.60 -18.85
CA SER A 445 -3.24 0.00 -18.54
C SER A 445 -3.35 1.06 -17.44
N PHE A 446 -2.42 1.00 -16.49
CA PHE A 446 -2.20 1.98 -15.43
C PHE A 446 -2.00 3.43 -15.91
N ASN A 447 -1.88 3.67 -17.21
CA ASN A 447 -1.40 4.93 -17.77
C ASN A 447 -2.48 5.80 -18.42
N ASP A 448 -3.69 5.30 -18.70
CA ASP A 448 -4.65 6.09 -19.49
C ASP A 448 -6.10 5.99 -18.97
N GLN A 449 -6.57 7.12 -18.41
CA GLN A 449 -7.96 7.53 -18.11
C GLN A 449 -8.57 7.17 -16.73
N PHE A 450 -8.60 8.24 -15.92
CA PHE A 450 -9.00 8.50 -14.52
C PHE A 450 -10.45 8.20 -14.14
N SER A 451 -11.03 7.12 -14.64
CA SER A 451 -12.40 6.84 -14.24
C SER A 451 -12.49 6.19 -12.87
N GLU A 452 -11.42 5.61 -12.31
CA GLU A 452 -11.39 5.07 -10.93
C GLU A 452 -10.45 5.87 -10.04
N LEU A 453 -10.98 6.38 -8.92
CA LEU A 453 -10.36 7.34 -8.02
C LEU A 453 -10.24 6.77 -6.60
N PRO A 454 -9.24 7.19 -5.81
CA PRO A 454 -9.05 6.69 -4.46
C PRO A 454 -10.18 7.17 -3.54
N GLY A 455 -10.58 6.30 -2.60
CA GLY A 455 -11.49 6.63 -1.53
C GLY A 455 -12.97 6.53 -1.89
N PRO A 456 -13.84 6.82 -0.90
CA PRO A 456 -15.29 6.81 -1.08
C PRO A 456 -15.75 7.89 -2.06
N ASN A 457 -16.95 7.72 -2.59
CA ASN A 457 -17.51 8.65 -3.56
C ASN A 457 -17.85 10.02 -2.93
N THR A 458 -17.04 11.04 -3.22
CA THR A 458 -17.23 12.44 -2.78
C THR A 458 -17.89 13.32 -3.85
N THR A 459 -18.96 14.04 -3.55
CA THR A 459 -19.65 14.97 -4.48
C THR A 459 -18.68 15.72 -5.41
N SER A 460 -18.84 15.66 -6.74
CA SER A 460 -17.81 16.14 -7.70
C SER A 460 -17.36 17.58 -7.49
N SER A 461 -18.24 18.50 -7.08
CA SER A 461 -17.85 19.89 -6.79
C SER A 461 -16.98 20.06 -5.54
N LEU A 462 -16.92 19.04 -4.68
CA LEU A 462 -16.16 18.99 -3.44
C LEU A 462 -14.99 17.99 -3.52
N TYR A 463 -14.88 17.24 -4.62
CA TYR A 463 -13.78 16.30 -4.81
C TYR A 463 -12.49 17.07 -5.03
N ASP A 464 -11.50 16.81 -4.18
CA ASP A 464 -10.15 17.30 -4.36
C ASP A 464 -9.21 16.10 -4.29
N GLU A 465 -8.65 15.71 -5.44
CA GLU A 465 -7.76 14.55 -5.56
C GLU A 465 -6.61 14.59 -4.55
N VAL A 466 -6.10 15.78 -4.27
CA VAL A 466 -5.02 15.99 -3.32
C VAL A 466 -5.51 15.59 -1.92
N LEU A 467 -6.68 16.05 -1.48
CA LEU A 467 -7.25 15.70 -0.17
C LEU A 467 -7.68 14.22 -0.10
N GLU A 468 -8.23 13.68 -1.18
CA GLU A 468 -8.74 12.30 -1.26
C GLU A 468 -7.61 11.26 -1.40
N SER A 469 -6.40 11.74 -1.71
CA SER A 469 -5.21 10.91 -1.75
C SER A 469 -4.93 10.18 -0.43
N LYS A 470 -5.52 10.60 0.70
CA LYS A 470 -5.45 9.89 2.00
C LYS A 470 -5.99 8.46 1.96
N TYR A 471 -6.90 8.17 1.03
CA TYR A 471 -7.41 6.83 0.78
C TYR A 471 -6.56 6.04 -0.21
N ASN A 472 -5.50 6.63 -0.75
CA ASN A 472 -4.63 6.04 -1.76
C ASN A 472 -3.64 5.02 -1.18
N ARG A 473 -4.11 4.26 -0.20
CA ARG A 473 -3.38 3.27 0.56
C ARG A 473 -4.37 2.24 1.11
N PRO A 474 -4.17 0.95 0.80
CA PRO A 474 -4.95 -0.12 1.43
C PRO A 474 -4.64 -0.26 2.93
N TYR A 475 -5.62 -0.73 3.69
CA TYR A 475 -5.58 -0.98 5.12
C TYR A 475 -5.29 -2.46 5.36
N HIS A 476 -4.04 -2.77 5.69
CA HIS A 476 -3.62 -4.12 6.06
C HIS A 476 -3.81 -4.34 7.56
N VAL A 477 -4.55 -5.37 7.92
CA VAL A 477 -4.87 -5.71 9.30
C VAL A 477 -4.84 -7.24 9.42
N SER A 478 -4.10 -7.74 10.39
CA SER A 478 -4.10 -9.15 10.76
C SER A 478 -4.75 -9.36 12.14
N PHE A 479 -5.16 -10.58 12.43
CA PHE A 479 -5.66 -10.95 13.76
C PHE A 479 -4.66 -10.65 14.86
N GLN A 480 -3.37 -10.92 14.63
CA GLN A 480 -2.35 -10.60 15.64
C GLN A 480 -2.33 -9.11 15.96
N MET A 481 -2.48 -8.23 14.95
CA MET A 481 -2.57 -6.79 15.20
C MET A 481 -3.80 -6.42 16.04
N ILE A 482 -4.92 -7.09 15.80
CA ILE A 482 -6.17 -6.88 16.56
C ILE A 482 -6.02 -7.38 17.99
N GLU A 483 -5.48 -8.59 18.20
CA GLU A 483 -5.24 -9.15 19.53
C GLU A 483 -4.29 -8.27 20.35
N ASP A 484 -3.15 -7.89 19.76
CA ASP A 484 -2.18 -6.99 20.38
C ASP A 484 -2.82 -5.64 20.74
N HIS A 485 -3.75 -5.17 19.90
CA HIS A 485 -4.51 -3.94 20.14
C HIS A 485 -5.46 -4.05 21.31
N VAL A 486 -6.33 -5.06 21.29
CA VAL A 486 -7.31 -5.32 22.35
C VAL A 486 -6.61 -5.51 23.69
N ASP A 487 -5.54 -6.31 23.73
CA ASP A 487 -4.73 -6.52 24.94
C ASP A 487 -4.12 -5.20 25.43
N SER A 488 -3.48 -4.44 24.54
CA SER A 488 -2.81 -3.20 24.92
C SER A 488 -3.76 -2.14 25.49
N VAL A 489 -4.98 -2.03 24.94
CA VAL A 489 -6.04 -1.17 25.46
C VAL A 489 -6.52 -1.67 26.82
N ALA A 490 -6.77 -2.97 26.96
CA ALA A 490 -7.24 -3.59 28.20
C ALA A 490 -6.24 -3.43 29.37
N PHE A 491 -4.93 -3.50 29.10
CA PHE A 491 -3.87 -3.32 30.10
C PHE A 491 -3.56 -1.84 30.42
N GLY A 492 -4.20 -0.87 29.74
CA GLY A 492 -4.15 0.54 30.10
C GLY A 492 -2.79 1.22 29.93
N SER A 493 -1.99 0.79 28.95
CA SER A 493 -0.68 1.39 28.69
C SER A 493 -0.83 2.83 28.20
N SER A 494 -0.39 3.81 28.98
CA SER A 494 -0.43 5.23 28.62
C SER A 494 0.50 5.62 27.46
N ALA A 495 1.28 4.66 26.93
CA ALA A 495 2.19 4.85 25.81
C ALA A 495 1.78 4.05 24.57
N TYR A 496 0.68 3.28 24.64
CA TYR A 496 0.19 2.51 23.52
C TYR A 496 -0.38 3.42 22.42
N VAL A 497 -0.04 3.10 21.18
CA VAL A 497 -0.55 3.75 19.97
C VAL A 497 -0.97 2.61 19.05
N PRO A 498 -2.26 2.52 18.65
CA PRO A 498 -2.69 1.50 17.71
C PRO A 498 -1.96 1.62 16.38
N VAL A 499 -1.71 0.47 15.74
CA VAL A 499 -1.13 0.43 14.40
C VAL A 499 -1.96 1.28 13.45
N TRP A 500 -1.31 1.94 12.48
CA TRP A 500 -1.97 2.88 11.57
C TRP A 500 -3.28 2.36 10.96
N ALA A 501 -3.31 1.12 10.48
CA ALA A 501 -4.48 0.56 9.82
C ALA A 501 -5.68 0.40 10.76
N ILE A 502 -5.45 0.09 12.05
CA ILE A 502 -6.48 0.10 13.10
C ILE A 502 -6.82 1.56 13.41
N ARG A 503 -5.84 2.38 13.80
CA ARG A 503 -6.07 3.78 14.20
C ARG A 503 -6.84 4.64 13.17
N ASN A 504 -6.58 4.42 11.88
CA ASN A 504 -7.13 5.20 10.77
C ASN A 504 -8.08 4.39 9.89
N TRP A 505 -8.59 3.26 10.40
CA TRP A 505 -9.58 2.45 9.69
C TRP A 505 -10.73 3.36 9.22
N PRO A 506 -11.12 3.30 7.93
CA PRO A 506 -12.07 4.24 7.37
C PRO A 506 -13.50 3.77 7.69
N ALA A 507 -13.82 3.62 8.98
CA ALA A 507 -15.14 3.18 9.43
C ALA A 507 -16.25 4.13 8.95
N HIS A 508 -15.96 5.43 8.96
CA HIS A 508 -16.93 6.47 8.62
C HIS A 508 -16.43 7.43 7.54
N GLY A 509 -17.34 7.85 6.66
CA GLY A 509 -17.10 8.87 5.65
C GLY A 509 -17.43 10.28 6.13
N ASN A 510 -16.86 11.28 5.47
CA ASN A 510 -17.17 12.68 5.69
C ASN A 510 -18.45 13.08 4.95
N THR A 511 -19.56 13.08 5.68
CA THR A 511 -20.88 13.45 5.15
C THR A 511 -20.96 14.89 4.61
N ALA A 512 -20.09 15.80 5.07
CA ALA A 512 -20.00 17.16 4.52
C ALA A 512 -19.45 17.20 3.08
N LEU A 513 -18.74 16.15 2.66
CA LEU A 513 -18.28 15.93 1.29
C LEU A 513 -19.28 15.09 0.46
N GLY A 514 -20.37 14.63 1.06
CA GLY A 514 -21.35 13.73 0.45
C GLY A 514 -20.93 12.26 0.44
N GLN A 515 -19.93 11.89 1.24
CA GLN A 515 -19.58 10.49 1.50
C GLN A 515 -20.64 9.84 2.40
N VAL A 516 -20.80 8.53 2.32
CA VAL A 516 -21.70 7.80 3.23
C VAL A 516 -21.16 7.77 4.66
N ALA A 517 -22.06 7.74 5.64
CA ALA A 517 -21.70 7.78 7.05
C ALA A 517 -20.94 6.52 7.49
N ASP A 518 -21.34 5.36 6.98
CA ASP A 518 -20.71 4.07 7.29
C ASP A 518 -20.06 3.53 6.02
N LEU A 519 -18.76 3.25 6.12
CA LEU A 519 -17.92 2.80 5.02
C LEU A 519 -17.42 1.40 5.29
N ALA A 520 -16.44 1.24 6.18
CA ALA A 520 -15.85 -0.05 6.50
C ALA A 520 -16.42 -0.61 7.82
N PRO A 521 -16.74 -1.91 7.89
CA PRO A 521 -17.26 -2.52 9.11
C PRO A 521 -16.19 -2.53 10.22
N PHE A 522 -16.63 -2.44 11.46
CA PHE A 522 -15.78 -2.46 12.64
C PHE A 522 -16.53 -3.04 13.85
N VAL A 523 -15.77 -3.45 14.86
CA VAL A 523 -16.30 -3.85 16.16
C VAL A 523 -16.33 -2.64 17.07
N ASP A 524 -17.53 -2.25 17.43
CA ASP A 524 -17.81 -1.21 18.42
C ASP A 524 -17.94 -1.86 19.81
N VAL A 525 -16.86 -1.83 20.59
CA VAL A 525 -16.77 -2.52 21.88
C VAL A 525 -17.71 -1.89 22.91
N ASN A 526 -17.97 -0.59 22.78
CA ASN A 526 -18.79 0.15 23.75
C ASN A 526 -20.23 0.42 23.25
N SER A 527 -20.54 0.04 22.00
CA SER A 527 -21.84 0.14 21.34
C SER A 527 -22.38 1.58 21.21
N ASN A 528 -21.50 2.58 20.98
CA ASN A 528 -21.89 3.98 20.80
C ASN A 528 -22.04 4.42 19.32
N GLY A 529 -21.75 3.55 18.36
CA GLY A 529 -21.82 3.76 16.93
C GLY A 529 -20.68 4.58 16.33
N THR A 530 -19.59 4.82 17.08
CA THR A 530 -18.45 5.63 16.64
C THR A 530 -17.18 4.79 16.71
N TYR A 531 -16.38 4.79 15.66
CA TYR A 531 -15.10 4.11 15.69
C TYR A 531 -14.06 4.84 16.54
N GLU A 532 -13.76 4.31 17.72
CA GLU A 532 -12.82 4.84 18.70
C GLU A 532 -11.77 3.79 19.11
N PRO A 533 -10.67 3.64 18.36
CA PRO A 533 -9.63 2.63 18.65
C PRO A 533 -9.09 2.66 20.07
N LEU A 534 -8.92 3.84 20.66
CA LEU A 534 -8.42 3.96 22.02
C LEU A 534 -9.44 3.55 23.10
N GLN A 535 -10.71 3.38 22.74
CA GLN A 535 -11.75 2.76 23.57
C GLN A 535 -11.86 1.25 23.35
N GLY A 536 -11.01 0.68 22.49
CA GLY A 536 -10.93 -0.76 22.22
C GLY A 536 -11.55 -1.18 20.90
N ASP A 537 -12.07 -0.26 20.09
CA ASP A 537 -12.70 -0.61 18.81
C ASP A 537 -11.67 -1.04 17.76
N TYR A 538 -12.02 -2.01 16.93
CA TYR A 538 -11.10 -2.55 15.94
C TYR A 538 -11.78 -2.91 14.62
N PRO A 539 -11.02 -2.99 13.50
CA PRO A 539 -11.54 -3.38 12.20
C PRO A 539 -12.22 -4.75 12.21
N SER A 540 -13.33 -4.86 11.49
CA SER A 540 -13.94 -6.15 11.14
C SER A 540 -13.34 -6.61 9.81
N ILE A 541 -12.66 -7.75 9.81
CA ILE A 541 -11.86 -8.20 8.65
C ILE A 541 -12.22 -9.63 8.22
N TYR A 542 -11.92 -9.97 6.97
CA TYR A 542 -12.07 -11.33 6.46
C TYR A 542 -10.78 -12.14 6.64
N GLY A 543 -10.91 -13.45 6.89
CA GLY A 543 -9.76 -14.30 7.20
C GLY A 543 -9.03 -13.83 8.46
N ASN A 544 -7.74 -14.13 8.56
CA ASN A 544 -6.90 -13.66 9.67
C ASN A 544 -5.79 -12.71 9.24
N ASP A 545 -5.67 -12.46 7.94
CA ASP A 545 -4.78 -11.47 7.37
C ASP A 545 -5.45 -10.83 6.16
N CYS A 546 -5.77 -9.54 6.25
CA CYS A 546 -6.67 -8.86 5.32
C CYS A 546 -6.12 -7.51 4.87
N VAL A 547 -6.35 -7.19 3.60
CA VAL A 547 -6.06 -5.90 2.99
C VAL A 547 -7.36 -5.33 2.46
N PHE A 548 -7.79 -4.21 3.03
CA PHE A 548 -9.00 -3.50 2.64
C PHE A 548 -8.68 -2.23 1.83
N SER A 549 -9.51 -1.86 0.86
CA SER A 549 -9.38 -0.61 0.11
C SER A 549 -10.73 -0.12 -0.40
N ILE A 550 -10.87 1.20 -0.54
CA ILE A 550 -12.06 1.84 -1.11
C ILE A 550 -11.63 2.63 -2.34
N THR A 551 -12.33 2.41 -3.45
CA THR A 551 -12.27 3.24 -4.66
C THR A 551 -13.65 3.73 -5.03
N HIS A 552 -13.70 4.73 -5.89
CA HIS A 552 -14.93 5.04 -6.58
C HIS A 552 -14.65 5.32 -8.04
N TYR A 553 -15.57 4.89 -8.89
CA TYR A 553 -15.52 5.16 -10.31
C TYR A 553 -16.44 6.32 -10.68
N ARG A 554 -16.01 7.21 -11.59
CA ARG A 554 -16.84 8.18 -12.33
C ARG A 554 -16.37 8.26 -13.77
N SER A 555 -17.27 8.00 -14.71
CA SER A 555 -16.96 8.13 -16.13
C SER A 555 -16.68 9.60 -16.49
N ASN A 556 -15.41 9.96 -16.70
CA ASN A 556 -14.99 11.33 -17.00
C ASN A 556 -15.55 12.40 -16.04
N GLY A 557 -15.63 12.09 -14.74
CA GLY A 557 -16.14 13.00 -13.71
C GLY A 557 -17.66 13.10 -13.59
N ASP A 558 -18.42 12.32 -14.39
CA ASP A 558 -19.88 12.28 -14.33
C ASP A 558 -20.39 11.59 -13.06
N THR A 559 -21.03 12.35 -12.17
CA THR A 559 -21.65 11.82 -10.94
C THR A 559 -22.87 10.94 -11.20
N GLY A 560 -23.49 11.05 -12.37
CA GLY A 560 -24.58 10.18 -12.79
C GLY A 560 -24.12 8.75 -13.05
N LYS A 561 -22.81 8.53 -13.21
CA LYS A 561 -22.19 7.23 -13.51
C LYS A 561 -21.18 6.83 -12.45
N ALA A 562 -21.61 6.94 -11.19
CA ALA A 562 -20.74 6.76 -10.04
C ALA A 562 -20.91 5.37 -9.41
N PHE A 563 -19.79 4.70 -9.16
CA PHE A 563 -19.72 3.49 -8.32
C PHE A 563 -18.76 3.72 -7.17
N GLU A 564 -18.95 3.01 -6.08
CA GLU A 564 -17.95 2.85 -5.04
C GLU A 564 -17.64 1.37 -4.87
N ILE A 565 -16.37 1.01 -4.80
CA ILE A 565 -15.88 -0.35 -4.75
C ILE A 565 -15.11 -0.53 -3.46
N HIS A 566 -15.54 -1.49 -2.64
CA HIS A 566 -14.89 -1.89 -1.41
C HIS A 566 -14.24 -3.25 -1.67
N SER A 567 -12.91 -3.29 -1.68
CA SER A 567 -12.13 -4.47 -2.05
C SER A 567 -11.40 -5.02 -0.83
N TYR A 568 -11.61 -6.30 -0.57
CA TYR A 568 -10.94 -7.09 0.44
C TYR A 568 -10.11 -8.19 -0.22
N VAL A 569 -8.81 -8.22 0.03
CA VAL A 569 -7.95 -9.35 -0.29
C VAL A 569 -7.47 -9.94 1.02
N TYR A 570 -7.69 -11.22 1.22
CA TYR A 570 -7.40 -11.86 2.49
C TYR A 570 -6.87 -13.27 2.34
N THR A 571 -6.27 -13.77 3.42
CA THR A 571 -5.77 -15.13 3.49
C THR A 571 -6.23 -15.79 4.78
N GLN A 572 -6.15 -17.11 4.80
CA GLN A 572 -6.26 -17.91 6.02
C GLN A 572 -4.86 -18.35 6.45
N ALA A 573 -4.02 -17.38 6.80
CA ALA A 573 -2.59 -17.55 7.11
C ALA A 573 -2.29 -18.50 8.29
N CYS A 574 -3.29 -18.87 9.09
CA CYS A 574 -3.13 -19.82 10.19
C CYS A 574 -3.07 -21.26 9.69
N ASP A 575 -3.56 -21.51 8.46
CA ASP A 575 -3.58 -22.84 7.88
C ASP A 575 -2.32 -23.12 7.06
N THR A 576 -1.64 -24.20 7.43
CA THR A 576 -0.52 -24.74 6.65
C THR A 576 -0.90 -26.01 5.91
N SER A 577 -2.19 -26.38 5.89
CA SER A 577 -2.70 -27.50 5.11
C SER A 577 -2.50 -27.23 3.62
N GLU A 578 -2.43 -28.32 2.85
CA GLU A 578 -2.28 -28.24 1.40
C GLU A 578 -3.45 -27.54 0.69
N ALA A 579 -4.63 -27.50 1.34
CA ALA A 579 -5.83 -26.88 0.79
C ALA A 579 -5.74 -25.35 0.75
N PHE A 580 -5.39 -24.71 1.87
CA PHE A 580 -5.39 -23.23 1.98
C PHE A 580 -4.02 -22.58 1.94
N ASN A 581 -2.93 -23.33 2.10
CA ASN A 581 -1.59 -22.79 1.87
C ASN A 581 -1.52 -22.25 0.43
N ASP A 582 -0.94 -21.08 0.19
CA ASP A 582 -0.83 -20.45 -1.14
C ASP A 582 -2.19 -20.13 -1.83
N VAL A 583 -3.23 -19.78 -1.05
CA VAL A 583 -4.53 -19.28 -1.55
C VAL A 583 -4.74 -17.83 -1.15
N LEU A 584 -5.05 -16.98 -2.15
CA LEU A 584 -5.47 -15.59 -1.93
C LEU A 584 -6.96 -15.47 -2.20
N MET A 585 -7.73 -15.06 -1.19
CA MET A 585 -9.16 -14.83 -1.31
C MET A 585 -9.42 -13.37 -1.66
N ARG A 586 -10.50 -13.12 -2.39
CA ARG A 586 -10.92 -11.77 -2.77
C ARG A 586 -12.43 -11.63 -2.65
N LYS A 587 -12.85 -10.58 -1.95
CA LYS A 587 -14.23 -10.10 -1.89
C LYS A 587 -14.31 -8.68 -2.43
N VAL A 588 -15.32 -8.42 -3.25
CA VAL A 588 -15.62 -7.08 -3.77
C VAL A 588 -17.06 -6.74 -3.45
N GLN A 589 -17.29 -5.56 -2.90
CA GLN A 589 -18.63 -4.98 -2.79
C GLN A 589 -18.70 -3.74 -3.67
N VAL A 590 -19.72 -3.65 -4.51
CA VAL A 590 -19.91 -2.53 -5.43
C VAL A 590 -21.22 -1.84 -5.11
N TYR A 591 -21.13 -0.54 -4.82
CA TYR A 591 -22.26 0.32 -4.49
C TYR A 591 -22.55 1.27 -5.64
N SER A 592 -23.80 1.36 -6.07
CA SER A 592 -24.23 2.45 -6.95
C SER A 592 -24.25 3.76 -6.18
N ARG A 593 -23.54 4.75 -6.68
CA ARG A 593 -23.52 6.13 -6.18
C ARG A 593 -24.10 7.13 -7.20
N GLY A 594 -24.57 6.63 -8.34
CA GLY A 594 -25.14 7.40 -9.45
C GLY A 594 -26.53 6.91 -9.85
N ALA A 595 -26.85 7.02 -11.14
CA ALA A 595 -28.09 6.54 -11.73
C ALA A 595 -28.15 5.00 -11.77
N ALA A 596 -29.37 4.49 -11.91
CA ALA A 596 -29.63 3.07 -12.06
C ALA A 596 -29.04 2.56 -13.38
N ILE A 597 -28.54 1.33 -13.32
CA ILE A 597 -27.91 0.65 -14.44
C ILE A 597 -28.82 -0.51 -14.82
N ASP A 598 -29.36 -0.43 -16.03
CA ASP A 598 -30.37 -1.37 -16.52
C ASP A 598 -29.75 -2.75 -16.82
N SER A 599 -28.46 -2.76 -17.15
CA SER A 599 -27.72 -3.94 -17.57
C SER A 599 -26.23 -3.72 -17.38
N MET A 600 -25.54 -4.65 -16.73
CA MET A 600 -24.10 -4.62 -16.53
C MET A 600 -23.51 -6.02 -16.57
N PHE A 601 -22.33 -6.15 -17.16
CA PHE A 601 -21.44 -7.27 -16.92
C PHE A 601 -20.28 -6.83 -16.04
N PHE A 602 -19.86 -7.72 -15.16
CA PHE A 602 -18.70 -7.56 -14.29
C PHE A 602 -17.86 -8.83 -14.36
N GLY A 603 -16.55 -8.68 -14.37
CA GLY A 603 -15.61 -9.80 -14.47
C GLY A 603 -14.18 -9.31 -14.49
N GLY A 604 -13.28 -10.12 -15.03
CA GLY A 604 -11.90 -9.70 -15.17
C GLY A 604 -11.12 -10.47 -16.22
N LEU A 605 -9.87 -10.03 -16.42
CA LEU A 605 -8.88 -10.71 -17.24
C LEU A 605 -7.98 -11.55 -16.35
N PHE A 606 -7.76 -12.79 -16.75
CA PHE A 606 -6.76 -13.67 -16.20
C PHE A 606 -5.59 -13.77 -17.17
N ASP A 607 -4.53 -13.03 -16.87
CA ASP A 607 -3.24 -13.08 -17.59
C ASP A 607 -2.27 -13.90 -16.74
N GLY A 608 -2.22 -15.21 -17.03
CA GLY A 608 -1.57 -16.22 -16.22
C GLY A 608 -0.06 -16.05 -16.20
N ASP A 609 0.59 -15.97 -17.36
CA ASP A 609 2.02 -15.75 -17.48
C ASP A 609 2.84 -16.70 -16.56
N LEU A 610 2.53 -18.00 -16.60
CA LEU A 610 3.02 -18.99 -15.64
C LEU A 610 4.49 -19.33 -15.94
N GLY A 611 5.41 -18.58 -15.32
CA GLY A 611 6.83 -18.70 -15.64
C GLY A 611 7.10 -18.17 -17.05
N ASN A 612 7.38 -19.06 -18.01
CA ASN A 612 7.40 -18.70 -19.41
C ASN A 612 5.99 -18.68 -20.02
N TYR A 613 5.50 -17.46 -20.23
CA TYR A 613 4.21 -17.23 -20.86
C TYR A 613 4.06 -17.79 -22.29
N ASN A 614 5.15 -18.11 -23.00
CA ASN A 614 5.07 -18.57 -24.40
C ASN A 614 4.82 -20.07 -24.54
N ASP A 615 4.81 -20.85 -23.46
CA ASP A 615 4.49 -22.28 -23.47
C ASP A 615 3.28 -22.62 -22.61
N ASP A 616 2.40 -21.66 -22.34
CA ASP A 616 1.20 -21.90 -21.55
C ASP A 616 0.03 -22.47 -22.38
N TYR A 617 -0.74 -23.34 -21.72
CA TYR A 617 -2.13 -23.65 -22.03
C TYR A 617 -3.06 -23.07 -20.97
N ILE A 618 -4.35 -23.02 -21.30
CA ILE A 618 -5.43 -22.58 -20.41
C ILE A 618 -6.65 -23.48 -20.53
N GLY A 619 -7.41 -23.60 -19.45
CA GLY A 619 -8.63 -24.40 -19.38
C GLY A 619 -9.67 -23.85 -18.43
N THR A 620 -10.86 -24.46 -18.45
CA THR A 620 -11.94 -24.17 -17.52
C THR A 620 -12.37 -25.44 -16.81
N ASN A 621 -12.40 -25.44 -15.49
CA ASN A 621 -13.10 -26.46 -14.71
C ASN A 621 -14.50 -25.91 -14.39
N VAL A 622 -15.49 -26.43 -15.11
CA VAL A 622 -16.88 -25.94 -15.09
C VAL A 622 -17.51 -26.15 -13.72
N GLY A 623 -17.36 -27.34 -13.14
CA GLY A 623 -17.95 -27.68 -11.83
C GLY A 623 -17.39 -26.84 -10.68
N LEU A 624 -16.11 -26.49 -10.71
CA LEU A 624 -15.49 -25.66 -9.69
C LEU A 624 -15.68 -24.16 -9.94
N GLY A 625 -16.05 -23.75 -11.16
CA GLY A 625 -16.05 -22.35 -11.56
C GLY A 625 -14.64 -21.75 -11.66
N LEU A 626 -13.67 -22.55 -12.10
CA LEU A 626 -12.24 -22.23 -12.10
C LEU A 626 -11.72 -22.08 -13.53
N ILE A 627 -11.02 -20.98 -13.82
CA ILE A 627 -10.20 -20.83 -15.03
C ILE A 627 -8.74 -20.99 -14.63
N TYR A 628 -7.96 -21.78 -15.38
CA TYR A 628 -6.61 -22.16 -14.96
C TYR A 628 -5.61 -22.23 -16.11
N ASN A 629 -4.33 -21.92 -15.82
CA ASN A 629 -3.17 -22.06 -16.70
C ASN A 629 -2.25 -23.18 -16.26
N TYR A 630 -1.56 -23.78 -17.22
CA TYR A 630 -0.58 -24.85 -17.02
C TYR A 630 0.36 -24.94 -18.23
N ASN A 631 1.58 -25.45 -18.06
CA ASN A 631 2.54 -25.58 -19.17
C ASN A 631 2.07 -26.58 -20.23
N GLY A 632 2.40 -26.28 -21.48
CA GLY A 632 2.06 -27.05 -22.67
C GLY A 632 3.00 -28.23 -22.94
N ASP A 633 4.15 -28.28 -22.27
CA ASP A 633 5.07 -29.39 -22.27
C ASP A 633 5.66 -29.67 -20.87
N LEU A 634 6.67 -30.54 -20.77
CA LEU A 634 7.25 -30.98 -19.49
C LEU A 634 8.39 -30.08 -18.98
N MET A 635 8.66 -28.93 -19.62
CA MET A 635 9.78 -28.05 -19.31
C MET A 635 9.41 -26.57 -19.42
N ASP A 636 9.24 -25.90 -18.29
CA ASP A 636 9.05 -24.44 -18.28
C ASP A 636 10.40 -23.72 -18.31
N GLU A 637 10.86 -23.31 -19.49
CA GLU A 637 12.16 -22.67 -19.65
C GLU A 637 12.17 -21.20 -19.26
N ASN A 638 13.35 -20.58 -19.23
CA ASN A 638 13.43 -19.13 -19.04
C ASN A 638 13.12 -18.41 -20.36
N ASN A 639 12.35 -17.33 -20.30
CA ASN A 639 12.02 -16.53 -21.47
C ASN A 639 12.01 -15.03 -21.17
N SER A 640 12.61 -14.21 -22.04
CA SER A 640 12.59 -12.74 -21.94
C SER A 640 12.99 -12.17 -20.55
N GLY A 641 13.89 -12.85 -19.83
CA GLY A 641 14.34 -12.44 -18.48
C GLY A 641 13.45 -12.92 -17.33
N ARG A 642 12.34 -13.62 -17.63
CA ARG A 642 11.52 -14.35 -16.68
C ARG A 642 12.08 -15.74 -16.45
N VAL A 643 11.97 -16.22 -15.22
CA VAL A 643 12.45 -17.54 -14.81
C VAL A 643 11.26 -18.50 -14.83
N GLY A 644 11.38 -19.57 -15.61
CA GLY A 644 10.39 -20.65 -15.66
C GLY A 644 10.55 -21.65 -14.51
N TYR A 645 9.49 -22.39 -14.21
CA TYR A 645 9.39 -23.43 -13.18
C TYR A 645 10.21 -24.71 -13.48
N GLN A 646 10.90 -24.77 -14.62
CA GLN A 646 11.74 -25.88 -15.07
C GLN A 646 10.93 -27.19 -15.18
N ASP A 647 11.44 -28.30 -14.68
CA ASP A 647 10.80 -29.62 -14.72
C ASP A 647 9.92 -29.91 -13.49
N THR A 648 9.69 -28.90 -12.65
CA THR A 648 8.81 -28.96 -11.47
C THR A 648 7.62 -28.02 -11.70
N LEU A 649 6.78 -28.41 -12.65
CA LEU A 649 5.73 -27.58 -13.23
C LEU A 649 4.69 -27.16 -12.19
N ALA A 650 3.97 -26.09 -12.54
CA ALA A 650 2.88 -25.58 -11.75
C ALA A 650 1.58 -25.51 -12.58
N ALA A 651 0.47 -25.31 -11.87
CA ALA A 651 -0.80 -24.86 -12.45
C ALA A 651 -1.39 -23.83 -11.49
N GLN A 652 -2.08 -22.84 -12.05
CA GLN A 652 -2.70 -21.77 -11.27
C GLN A 652 -4.04 -21.37 -11.87
N GLY A 653 -4.88 -20.69 -11.10
CA GLY A 653 -6.16 -20.23 -11.61
C GLY A 653 -6.94 -19.31 -10.70
N ILE A 654 -8.06 -18.81 -11.24
CA ILE A 654 -9.05 -17.99 -10.55
C ILE A 654 -10.35 -18.79 -10.45
N MET A 655 -10.83 -19.00 -9.22
CA MET A 655 -12.07 -19.71 -8.92
C MET A 655 -13.15 -18.73 -8.46
N VAL A 656 -14.26 -18.65 -9.20
CA VAL A 656 -15.45 -17.90 -8.78
C VAL A 656 -16.22 -18.72 -7.74
N LEU A 657 -16.34 -18.16 -6.54
CA LEU A 657 -17.01 -18.79 -5.40
C LEU A 657 -18.46 -18.31 -5.24
N LYS A 658 -18.70 -17.00 -5.46
CA LYS A 658 -20.03 -16.37 -5.36
C LYS A 658 -20.12 -15.19 -6.31
N GLY A 659 -21.10 -15.22 -7.21
CA GLY A 659 -21.42 -14.16 -8.15
C GLY A 659 -22.69 -13.41 -7.77
N PHE A 660 -23.44 -12.95 -8.77
CA PHE A 660 -24.67 -12.19 -8.54
C PHE A 660 -25.78 -13.04 -7.93
N LYS A 661 -26.57 -12.43 -7.05
CA LYS A 661 -27.75 -13.07 -6.47
C LYS A 661 -28.79 -13.39 -7.55
N GLU A 662 -29.33 -14.60 -7.52
CA GLU A 662 -30.45 -15.00 -8.38
C GLU A 662 -31.76 -14.31 -7.95
N VAL A 663 -32.73 -14.29 -8.87
CA VAL A 663 -34.04 -13.69 -8.59
C VAL A 663 -34.79 -14.57 -7.60
N ASN A 664 -35.22 -13.98 -6.48
CA ASN A 664 -36.11 -14.65 -5.54
C ASN A 664 -37.37 -15.17 -6.24
N ASP A 665 -37.53 -16.49 -6.29
CA ASP A 665 -38.67 -17.19 -6.89
C ASP A 665 -39.46 -18.03 -5.85
N GLY A 666 -39.00 -18.01 -4.59
CA GLY A 666 -39.59 -18.73 -3.47
C GLY A 666 -39.21 -20.21 -3.42
N LEU A 667 -38.18 -20.62 -4.15
CA LEU A 667 -37.66 -21.98 -4.19
C LEU A 667 -36.23 -22.04 -3.62
N ASP A 668 -35.82 -23.25 -3.25
CA ASP A 668 -34.42 -23.64 -3.12
C ASP A 668 -34.05 -24.34 -4.43
N ASN A 669 -33.33 -23.64 -5.29
CA ASN A 669 -33.08 -24.08 -6.65
C ASN A 669 -32.00 -25.17 -6.72
N GLY A 670 -32.24 -26.17 -7.55
CA GLY A 670 -31.37 -27.34 -7.66
C GLY A 670 -30.01 -27.07 -8.30
N ILE A 671 -29.03 -27.93 -8.02
CA ILE A 671 -27.79 -28.02 -8.82
C ILE A 671 -28.11 -28.73 -10.14
N GLY A 672 -27.84 -28.07 -11.28
CA GLY A 672 -28.14 -28.65 -12.59
C GLY A 672 -28.18 -27.64 -13.74
N ILE A 673 -28.93 -27.98 -14.78
CA ILE A 673 -28.96 -27.26 -16.07
C ILE A 673 -30.34 -26.69 -16.43
N LEU A 674 -31.36 -26.88 -15.57
CA LEU A 674 -32.68 -26.33 -15.81
C LEU A 674 -32.70 -24.82 -15.51
N PRO A 675 -33.73 -24.07 -15.99
CA PRO A 675 -33.87 -22.66 -15.63
C PRO A 675 -33.85 -22.47 -14.11
N GLY A 676 -33.05 -21.49 -13.65
CA GLY A 676 -32.85 -21.22 -12.23
C GLY A 676 -31.85 -22.15 -11.54
N GLN A 677 -31.26 -23.13 -12.21
CA GLN A 677 -30.23 -24.03 -11.64
C GLN A 677 -28.81 -23.60 -12.05
N SER A 678 -27.83 -23.93 -11.21
CA SER A 678 -26.42 -23.71 -11.49
C SER A 678 -25.58 -24.94 -11.10
N VAL A 679 -24.48 -25.18 -11.81
CA VAL A 679 -23.54 -26.27 -11.48
C VAL A 679 -22.44 -25.79 -10.53
N ASN A 680 -22.09 -24.51 -10.60
CA ASN A 680 -20.94 -23.92 -9.89
C ASN A 680 -21.30 -22.68 -9.06
N GLY A 681 -22.59 -22.42 -8.84
CA GLY A 681 -23.09 -21.35 -7.98
C GLY A 681 -23.00 -21.67 -6.48
N TYR A 682 -23.39 -20.71 -5.66
CA TYR A 682 -23.45 -20.79 -4.20
C TYR A 682 -24.92 -20.79 -3.73
N GLY A 683 -25.24 -21.56 -2.69
CA GLY A 683 -26.58 -21.59 -2.08
C GLY A 683 -27.63 -22.45 -2.81
N PHE A 684 -27.24 -23.29 -3.77
CA PHE A 684 -28.16 -24.16 -4.51
C PHE A 684 -28.35 -25.51 -3.80
N ASN A 685 -29.60 -25.92 -3.58
CA ASN A 685 -29.99 -27.20 -2.97
C ASN A 685 -29.41 -27.39 -1.56
N ASP A 686 -29.39 -26.31 -0.76
CA ASP A 686 -28.88 -26.31 0.61
C ASP A 686 -30.00 -26.30 1.68
N GLY A 687 -31.27 -26.24 1.25
CA GLY A 687 -32.46 -26.20 2.09
C GLY A 687 -32.90 -24.80 2.51
N ILE A 688 -32.20 -23.75 2.09
CA ILE A 688 -32.56 -22.35 2.33
C ILE A 688 -33.20 -21.81 1.05
N ILE A 689 -34.30 -21.07 1.20
CA ILE A 689 -35.05 -20.50 0.07
C ILE A 689 -34.45 -19.13 -0.29
N ASP A 690 -34.27 -18.86 -1.58
CA ASP A 690 -33.85 -17.57 -2.15
C ASP A 690 -32.46 -17.07 -1.66
N ASN A 691 -31.51 -17.97 -1.44
CA ASN A 691 -30.10 -17.65 -1.13
C ASN A 691 -29.13 -18.10 -2.24
N GLU A 692 -29.60 -18.30 -3.46
CA GLU A 692 -28.79 -18.69 -4.60
C GLU A 692 -28.02 -17.51 -5.22
N TYR A 693 -26.75 -17.76 -5.55
CA TYR A 693 -25.87 -16.82 -6.23
C TYR A 693 -25.15 -17.52 -7.38
N ALA A 694 -25.20 -16.91 -8.57
CA ALA A 694 -24.56 -17.42 -9.77
C ALA A 694 -23.06 -17.72 -9.55
N GLY A 695 -22.51 -18.67 -10.31
CA GLY A 695 -21.07 -18.95 -10.32
C GLY A 695 -20.38 -18.27 -11.50
N LEU A 696 -19.30 -18.89 -11.99
CA LEU A 696 -18.66 -18.46 -13.25
C LEU A 696 -19.67 -18.58 -14.39
N PHE A 697 -19.92 -17.49 -15.13
CA PHE A 697 -20.90 -17.43 -16.23
C PHE A 697 -20.31 -17.79 -17.59
N ALA A 698 -19.11 -17.30 -17.89
CA ALA A 698 -18.43 -17.54 -19.16
C ALA A 698 -16.90 -17.44 -19.00
N SER A 699 -16.19 -18.19 -19.85
CA SER A 699 -14.73 -18.17 -19.94
C SER A 699 -14.15 -18.14 -21.36
N PRO A 700 -14.36 -17.05 -22.13
CA PRO A 700 -13.62 -16.86 -23.37
C PRO A 700 -12.11 -16.81 -23.14
N VAL A 701 -11.37 -17.42 -24.07
CA VAL A 701 -9.91 -17.50 -24.07
C VAL A 701 -9.38 -16.93 -25.37
N PHE A 702 -8.35 -16.10 -25.27
CA PHE A 702 -7.65 -15.53 -26.42
C PHE A 702 -6.13 -15.46 -26.17
N THR A 703 -5.38 -15.04 -27.20
CA THR A 703 -3.92 -14.91 -27.11
C THR A 703 -3.46 -13.52 -27.53
N GLY A 704 -2.42 -13.03 -26.87
CA GLY A 704 -1.88 -11.69 -27.14
C GLY A 704 -1.07 -11.58 -28.41
N THR A 705 -0.25 -12.60 -28.70
CA THR A 705 0.78 -12.51 -29.73
C THR A 705 0.32 -13.21 -31.01
N ASN A 706 0.28 -12.47 -32.14
CA ASN A 706 -0.10 -12.97 -33.47
C ASN A 706 -1.51 -13.58 -33.59
N ALA A 707 -2.42 -13.26 -32.66
CA ALA A 707 -3.82 -13.68 -32.77
C ALA A 707 -4.50 -13.10 -34.03
N PRO A 708 -5.33 -13.89 -34.73
CA PRO A 708 -6.21 -13.38 -35.77
C PRO A 708 -7.18 -12.33 -35.22
N MET A 709 -7.54 -11.34 -36.04
CA MET A 709 -8.58 -10.36 -35.72
C MET A 709 -9.87 -11.06 -35.29
N GLY A 710 -10.46 -10.63 -34.17
CA GLY A 710 -11.60 -11.30 -33.54
C GLY A 710 -11.23 -12.20 -32.35
N GLN A 711 -9.95 -12.57 -32.22
CA GLN A 711 -9.41 -13.46 -31.17
C GLN A 711 -8.23 -12.80 -30.42
N THR A 712 -8.16 -11.47 -30.41
CA THR A 712 -7.07 -10.68 -29.81
C THR A 712 -7.53 -9.97 -28.53
N ASP A 713 -6.61 -9.28 -27.86
CA ASP A 713 -6.94 -8.41 -26.73
C ASP A 713 -8.05 -7.38 -27.07
N PRO A 714 -9.00 -7.12 -26.15
CA PRO A 714 -9.99 -6.06 -26.30
C PRO A 714 -9.34 -4.67 -26.19
N VAL A 715 -9.77 -3.74 -27.05
CA VAL A 715 -9.30 -2.35 -27.14
C VAL A 715 -10.43 -1.33 -26.99
N SER A 716 -11.65 -1.78 -26.66
CA SER A 716 -12.81 -0.90 -26.39
C SER A 716 -13.83 -1.56 -25.47
N ALA A 717 -14.62 -0.77 -24.77
CA ALA A 717 -15.69 -1.23 -23.88
C ALA A 717 -16.67 -2.20 -24.55
N MET A 718 -17.01 -2.02 -25.83
CA MET A 718 -17.90 -2.94 -26.52
C MET A 718 -17.26 -4.33 -26.70
N GLN A 719 -15.95 -4.39 -26.92
CA GLN A 719 -15.24 -5.67 -27.03
C GLN A 719 -15.13 -6.36 -25.67
N TRP A 720 -14.90 -5.59 -24.59
CA TRP A 720 -15.00 -6.10 -23.22
C TRP A 720 -16.40 -6.62 -22.89
N TYR A 721 -17.44 -5.87 -23.26
CA TYR A 721 -18.82 -6.31 -23.10
C TYR A 721 -19.08 -7.64 -23.81
N ASN A 722 -18.62 -7.79 -25.05
CA ASN A 722 -18.77 -9.04 -25.80
C ASN A 722 -18.08 -10.21 -25.09
N TYR A 723 -16.82 -10.03 -24.68
CA TYR A 723 -16.08 -11.06 -23.96
C TYR A 723 -16.71 -11.42 -22.62
N LEU A 724 -17.12 -10.44 -21.81
CA LEU A 724 -17.82 -10.71 -20.55
C LEU A 724 -19.17 -11.40 -20.77
N ASN A 725 -19.79 -11.20 -21.93
CA ASN A 725 -21.02 -11.87 -22.34
C ASN A 725 -20.78 -13.27 -22.97
N GLY A 726 -19.55 -13.81 -22.93
CA GLY A 726 -19.25 -15.13 -23.50
C GLY A 726 -19.15 -15.14 -25.03
N LEU A 727 -18.94 -13.99 -25.66
CA LEU A 727 -18.77 -13.84 -27.10
C LEU A 727 -17.33 -13.51 -27.46
N TRP A 728 -16.97 -13.69 -28.73
CA TRP A 728 -15.69 -13.20 -29.27
C TRP A 728 -15.68 -11.67 -29.39
N GLN A 729 -14.50 -11.11 -29.66
CA GLN A 729 -14.23 -9.66 -29.68
C GLN A 729 -15.31 -8.83 -30.42
N PHE A 730 -15.83 -9.33 -31.55
CA PHE A 730 -16.81 -8.64 -32.39
C PHE A 730 -18.24 -9.18 -32.29
N GLY A 731 -18.52 -9.97 -31.25
CA GLY A 731 -19.86 -10.49 -30.95
C GLY A 731 -20.16 -11.84 -31.61
N ASP A 732 -19.20 -12.49 -32.27
CA ASP A 732 -19.36 -13.85 -32.77
C ASP A 732 -19.57 -14.83 -31.61
N GLN A 733 -20.48 -15.79 -31.81
CA GLN A 733 -20.80 -16.80 -30.82
C GLN A 733 -19.63 -17.76 -30.60
N LEU A 734 -19.29 -18.02 -29.34
CA LEU A 734 -18.34 -19.07 -28.97
C LEU A 734 -18.98 -20.45 -29.20
N SER A 735 -18.25 -21.37 -29.84
CA SER A 735 -18.71 -22.72 -30.19
C SER A 735 -17.75 -23.80 -29.71
N TYR A 736 -18.25 -24.99 -29.40
CA TYR A 736 -17.46 -26.09 -28.82
C TYR A 736 -16.47 -26.69 -29.82
N GLY A 737 -15.24 -26.96 -29.36
CA GLY A 737 -14.18 -27.62 -30.13
C GLY A 737 -13.17 -26.66 -30.76
N GLY A 738 -12.05 -27.18 -31.28
CA GLY A 738 -11.02 -26.40 -31.98
C GLY A 738 -10.46 -25.26 -31.12
N THR A 739 -10.43 -24.05 -31.70
CA THR A 739 -10.10 -22.80 -31.00
C THR A 739 -11.34 -22.08 -30.46
N GLY A 740 -12.53 -22.68 -30.60
CA GLY A 740 -13.82 -22.06 -30.26
C GLY A 740 -14.33 -20.97 -31.21
N PHE A 741 -13.50 -20.55 -32.17
CA PHE A 741 -13.86 -19.52 -33.14
C PHE A 741 -14.63 -20.09 -34.34
N PRO A 742 -15.83 -19.58 -34.68
CA PRO A 742 -16.63 -20.12 -35.78
C PRO A 742 -15.85 -20.29 -37.09
N GLY A 743 -15.94 -21.49 -37.68
CA GLY A 743 -15.28 -21.84 -38.94
C GLY A 743 -13.82 -22.27 -38.82
N ALA A 744 -13.22 -22.26 -37.62
CA ALA A 744 -11.91 -22.87 -37.40
C ALA A 744 -12.00 -24.42 -37.42
N PRO A 745 -10.89 -25.13 -37.69
CA PRO A 745 -10.88 -26.59 -37.69
C PRO A 745 -11.40 -27.17 -36.36
N CYS A 746 -12.22 -28.24 -36.46
CA CYS A 746 -12.81 -28.96 -35.32
C CYS A 746 -13.80 -28.18 -34.45
N VAL A 747 -14.13 -26.93 -34.80
CA VAL A 747 -15.21 -26.18 -34.16
C VAL A 747 -16.56 -26.71 -34.66
N THR A 748 -17.42 -27.08 -33.72
CA THR A 748 -18.78 -27.58 -33.99
C THR A 748 -19.78 -26.42 -34.14
N ASN A 749 -21.06 -26.73 -34.38
CA ASN A 749 -22.14 -25.74 -34.32
C ASN A 749 -22.83 -25.69 -32.95
N ILE A 750 -22.23 -26.32 -31.93
CA ILE A 750 -22.78 -26.34 -30.57
C ILE A 750 -22.23 -25.12 -29.84
N GLU A 751 -23.10 -24.21 -29.45
CA GLU A 751 -22.73 -23.02 -28.69
C GLU A 751 -22.21 -23.42 -27.30
N THR A 752 -21.23 -22.68 -26.79
CA THR A 752 -20.67 -22.91 -25.46
C THR A 752 -20.31 -21.59 -24.79
N ASN A 753 -20.40 -21.53 -23.47
CA ASN A 753 -19.96 -20.39 -22.67
C ASN A 753 -18.54 -20.56 -22.09
N TYR A 754 -18.01 -21.78 -22.08
CA TYR A 754 -16.71 -22.10 -21.50
C TYR A 754 -15.78 -22.67 -22.58
N MET A 755 -14.55 -22.16 -22.64
CA MET A 755 -13.52 -22.73 -23.47
C MET A 755 -12.73 -23.79 -22.72
N TYR A 756 -12.42 -24.87 -23.44
CA TYR A 756 -11.58 -25.97 -22.96
C TYR A 756 -12.05 -26.57 -21.61
N PRO A 757 -13.32 -27.02 -21.50
CA PRO A 757 -13.88 -27.55 -20.25
C PRO A 757 -13.29 -28.91 -19.85
N GLY A 758 -12.54 -29.59 -20.73
CA GLY A 758 -12.00 -30.91 -20.47
C GLY A 758 -13.12 -31.94 -20.22
N ASP A 759 -13.02 -32.67 -19.11
CA ASP A 759 -14.03 -33.61 -18.62
C ASP A 759 -14.80 -33.07 -17.39
N SER A 760 -14.57 -31.80 -17.03
CA SER A 760 -15.18 -31.18 -15.84
C SER A 760 -16.67 -30.88 -16.01
N ASP A 761 -17.16 -30.75 -17.25
CA ASP A 761 -18.56 -30.44 -17.56
C ASP A 761 -19.42 -31.70 -17.70
N THR A 762 -19.59 -32.43 -16.61
CA THR A 762 -20.27 -33.73 -16.60
C THR A 762 -21.76 -33.68 -16.99
N LEU A 763 -22.39 -32.50 -16.89
CA LEU A 763 -23.80 -32.27 -17.24
C LEU A 763 -23.97 -31.60 -18.60
N ASN A 764 -22.89 -31.35 -19.34
CA ASN A 764 -22.87 -30.57 -20.57
C ASN A 764 -23.52 -29.17 -20.36
N TRP A 765 -23.34 -28.58 -19.18
CA TRP A 765 -23.92 -27.28 -18.83
C TRP A 765 -23.38 -26.17 -19.72
N ALA A 766 -22.10 -26.26 -20.13
CA ALA A 766 -21.48 -25.36 -21.09
C ALA A 766 -22.28 -25.25 -22.39
N THR A 767 -22.86 -26.37 -22.83
CA THR A 767 -23.56 -26.55 -24.11
C THR A 767 -25.07 -26.75 -23.93
N ALA A 768 -25.63 -26.23 -22.83
CA ALA A 768 -27.06 -26.31 -22.51
C ALA A 768 -27.64 -27.74 -22.54
N GLY A 769 -26.86 -28.71 -22.07
CA GLY A 769 -27.22 -30.13 -21.99
C GLY A 769 -26.96 -30.94 -23.26
N ILE A 770 -26.42 -30.33 -24.32
CA ILE A 770 -26.12 -31.01 -25.58
C ILE A 770 -24.74 -31.68 -25.48
N ASP A 771 -24.70 -33.01 -25.52
CA ASP A 771 -23.44 -33.76 -25.57
C ASP A 771 -22.66 -33.43 -26.86
N PRO A 772 -21.47 -32.81 -26.75
CA PRO A 772 -20.65 -32.46 -27.91
C PRO A 772 -19.90 -33.66 -28.52
N GLY A 773 -19.89 -34.81 -27.85
CA GLY A 773 -19.37 -36.08 -28.36
C GLY A 773 -17.86 -36.30 -28.14
N PHE A 774 -17.13 -35.34 -27.58
CA PHE A 774 -15.72 -35.49 -27.20
C PHE A 774 -15.32 -34.47 -26.12
N SER A 775 -14.30 -34.80 -25.32
CA SER A 775 -13.69 -33.87 -24.36
C SER A 775 -12.78 -32.85 -25.08
N TRP A 776 -12.97 -31.56 -24.78
CA TRP A 776 -12.28 -30.46 -25.45
C TRP A 776 -11.29 -29.76 -24.52
N SER A 777 -10.02 -29.72 -24.92
CA SER A 777 -8.94 -29.00 -24.23
C SER A 777 -7.94 -28.42 -25.25
N GLU A 778 -7.03 -27.55 -24.82
CA GLU A 778 -5.94 -27.11 -25.71
C GLU A 778 -5.02 -28.25 -26.13
N PHE A 779 -4.84 -29.25 -25.27
CA PHE A 779 -4.05 -30.44 -25.60
C PHE A 779 -4.76 -31.34 -26.63
N GLY A 780 -6.09 -31.43 -26.56
CA GLY A 780 -6.93 -32.23 -27.46
C GLY A 780 -8.06 -31.41 -28.09
N PRO A 781 -7.77 -30.45 -29.00
CA PRO A 781 -8.77 -29.52 -29.53
C PRO A 781 -9.86 -30.20 -30.37
N CYS A 782 -9.59 -31.41 -30.89
CA CYS A 782 -10.56 -32.23 -31.65
C CYS A 782 -10.89 -33.54 -30.92
N GLY A 783 -10.65 -33.62 -29.61
CA GLY A 783 -10.75 -34.84 -28.82
C GLY A 783 -9.40 -35.52 -28.57
N LEU A 784 -9.42 -36.55 -27.72
CA LEU A 784 -8.22 -37.26 -27.28
C LEU A 784 -7.41 -37.81 -28.47
N GLY A 785 -6.12 -37.45 -28.51
CA GLY A 785 -5.18 -37.91 -29.56
C GLY A 785 -5.13 -37.02 -30.80
N SER A 786 -5.87 -35.90 -30.85
CA SER A 786 -5.66 -34.88 -31.88
C SER A 786 -4.33 -34.14 -31.69
N ALA A 787 -3.85 -33.46 -32.73
CA ALA A 787 -2.75 -32.51 -32.58
C ALA A 787 -3.17 -31.37 -31.64
N SER A 788 -2.32 -31.06 -30.66
CA SER A 788 -2.57 -29.97 -29.69
C SER A 788 -2.55 -28.60 -30.35
N ASN A 789 -3.24 -27.64 -29.75
CA ASN A 789 -3.09 -26.23 -30.10
C ASN A 789 -1.64 -25.81 -29.84
N PRO A 790 -1.08 -24.84 -30.58
CA PRO A 790 0.22 -24.27 -30.24
C PRO A 790 0.15 -23.58 -28.88
N ALA A 791 1.02 -23.94 -27.94
CA ALA A 791 1.14 -23.24 -26.66
C ALA A 791 1.57 -21.78 -26.86
N GLY A 792 1.29 -20.90 -25.90
CA GLY A 792 1.56 -19.48 -26.03
C GLY A 792 1.01 -18.63 -24.91
N ASP A 793 1.14 -17.31 -25.07
CA ASP A 793 0.61 -16.29 -24.16
C ASP A 793 -0.92 -16.38 -24.10
N ARG A 794 -1.46 -16.97 -23.03
CA ARG A 794 -2.90 -17.25 -22.85
C ARG A 794 -3.54 -16.29 -21.87
N ARG A 795 -4.66 -15.72 -22.31
CA ARG A 795 -5.52 -14.87 -21.49
C ARG A 795 -6.93 -15.42 -21.44
N GLY A 796 -7.49 -15.49 -20.25
CA GLY A 796 -8.87 -15.91 -20.01
C GLY A 796 -9.71 -14.76 -19.49
N ILE A 797 -11.01 -14.79 -19.78
CA ILE A 797 -11.99 -13.88 -19.17
C ILE A 797 -12.75 -14.66 -18.12
N TYR A 798 -12.87 -14.14 -16.89
CA TYR A 798 -13.82 -14.67 -15.92
C TYR A 798 -14.98 -13.69 -15.80
N SER A 799 -16.18 -14.13 -16.18
CA SER A 799 -17.40 -13.31 -16.07
C SER A 799 -18.30 -13.81 -14.95
N PHE A 800 -18.84 -12.88 -14.17
CA PHE A 800 -19.92 -13.16 -13.20
C PHE A 800 -21.31 -13.12 -13.85
N GLY A 801 -21.36 -12.81 -15.15
CA GLY A 801 -22.60 -12.73 -15.91
C GLY A 801 -23.24 -11.35 -15.87
N LYS A 802 -24.53 -11.32 -16.18
CA LYS A 802 -25.30 -10.09 -16.34
C LYS A 802 -26.05 -9.75 -15.06
N THR A 803 -26.00 -8.50 -14.65
CA THR A 803 -26.80 -7.97 -13.54
C THR A 803 -27.43 -6.61 -13.90
N SER A 804 -28.24 -6.08 -12.99
CA SER A 804 -28.71 -4.69 -13.00
C SER A 804 -28.48 -4.09 -11.61
N LEU A 805 -28.33 -2.78 -11.53
CA LEU A 805 -28.06 -2.11 -10.25
C LEU A 805 -29.01 -0.92 -10.10
N SER A 806 -29.87 -0.97 -9.09
CA SER A 806 -30.78 0.12 -8.77
C SER A 806 -30.04 1.33 -8.20
N ASN A 807 -30.70 2.49 -8.13
CA ASN A 807 -30.17 3.66 -7.43
C ASN A 807 -29.82 3.28 -5.98
N SER A 808 -28.56 3.50 -5.59
CA SER A 808 -28.06 3.15 -4.25
C SER A 808 -28.07 1.65 -3.92
N GLY A 809 -28.30 0.77 -4.91
CA GLY A 809 -28.16 -0.67 -4.75
C GLY A 809 -26.70 -1.11 -4.62
N MET A 810 -26.49 -2.35 -4.19
CA MET A 810 -25.18 -2.98 -4.08
C MET A 810 -25.23 -4.46 -4.49
N PHE A 811 -24.08 -5.00 -4.87
CA PHE A 811 -23.84 -6.43 -4.95
C PHE A 811 -22.46 -6.76 -4.38
N GLU A 812 -22.26 -8.04 -4.07
CA GLU A 812 -20.97 -8.57 -3.64
C GLU A 812 -20.54 -9.74 -4.53
N LEU A 813 -19.22 -9.95 -4.63
CA LEU A 813 -18.60 -11.03 -5.39
C LEU A 813 -17.47 -11.64 -4.56
N ASP A 814 -17.34 -12.97 -4.58
CA ASP A 814 -16.26 -13.73 -3.93
C ASP A 814 -15.56 -14.67 -4.89
N TYR A 815 -14.24 -14.69 -4.83
CA TYR A 815 -13.39 -15.54 -5.65
C TYR A 815 -12.00 -15.73 -5.04
N ALA A 816 -11.27 -16.73 -5.52
CA ALA A 816 -9.97 -17.10 -5.00
C ALA A 816 -8.95 -17.25 -6.13
N TYR A 817 -7.71 -16.82 -5.88
CA TYR A 817 -6.54 -17.17 -6.68
C TYR A 817 -5.83 -18.35 -6.03
N LEU A 818 -5.55 -19.37 -6.82
CA LEU A 818 -4.94 -20.62 -6.39
C LEU A 818 -3.74 -20.95 -7.27
N ILE A 819 -2.71 -21.55 -6.66
CA ILE A 819 -1.57 -22.13 -7.37
C ILE A 819 -1.15 -23.43 -6.72
N LYS A 820 -0.66 -24.35 -7.55
CA LYS A 820 -0.12 -25.64 -7.15
C LYS A 820 1.11 -25.98 -7.98
N ARG A 821 2.26 -26.10 -7.32
CA ARG A 821 3.53 -26.55 -7.91
C ARG A 821 3.86 -27.97 -7.47
N GLN A 822 4.43 -28.75 -8.39
CA GLN A 822 4.95 -30.08 -8.09
C GLN A 822 6.24 -30.00 -7.25
N SER A 823 6.36 -30.84 -6.22
CA SER A 823 7.55 -30.91 -5.36
C SER A 823 8.67 -31.76 -5.94
N VAL A 824 8.40 -32.49 -7.02
CA VAL A 824 9.30 -33.39 -7.72
C VAL A 824 9.15 -33.19 -9.23
N GLN A 825 10.09 -33.75 -9.99
CA GLN A 825 10.04 -33.71 -11.45
C GLN A 825 8.69 -34.22 -11.98
N THR A 826 8.04 -33.39 -12.78
CA THR A 826 6.73 -33.65 -13.39
C THR A 826 6.87 -34.66 -14.52
N THR A 827 6.01 -35.67 -14.55
CA THR A 827 6.01 -36.69 -15.62
C THR A 827 4.86 -36.56 -16.60
N SER A 828 3.87 -35.73 -16.26
CA SER A 828 2.72 -35.39 -17.10
C SER A 828 2.31 -33.94 -16.85
N ILE A 829 2.02 -33.20 -17.92
CA ILE A 829 1.55 -31.81 -17.83
C ILE A 829 0.23 -31.66 -17.05
N PHE A 830 -0.51 -32.76 -16.85
CA PHE A 830 -1.78 -32.80 -16.12
C PHE A 830 -1.62 -33.06 -14.61
N GLU A 831 -0.43 -33.46 -14.13
CA GLU A 831 -0.16 -33.64 -12.69
C GLU A 831 -0.44 -32.35 -11.89
N PRO A 832 0.16 -31.18 -12.21
CA PRO A 832 -0.15 -29.96 -11.49
C PRO A 832 -1.61 -29.52 -11.62
N VAL A 833 -2.26 -29.79 -12.76
CA VAL A 833 -3.69 -29.48 -12.98
C VAL A 833 -4.58 -30.31 -12.05
N THR A 834 -4.30 -31.61 -11.94
CA THR A 834 -5.07 -32.52 -11.07
C THR A 834 -4.96 -32.09 -9.61
N ASP A 835 -3.75 -31.77 -9.14
CA ASP A 835 -3.55 -31.33 -7.77
C ASP A 835 -4.17 -29.95 -7.50
N LEU A 836 -4.16 -29.04 -8.50
CA LEU A 836 -4.87 -27.77 -8.41
C LEU A 836 -6.38 -27.99 -8.23
N PHE A 837 -6.98 -28.96 -8.94
CA PHE A 837 -8.40 -29.27 -8.80
C PHE A 837 -8.75 -29.84 -7.43
N VAL A 838 -7.92 -30.73 -6.88
CA VAL A 838 -8.10 -31.24 -5.51
C VAL A 838 -8.08 -30.10 -4.50
N LYS A 839 -7.12 -29.19 -4.66
CA LYS A 839 -7.00 -27.99 -3.82
C LYS A 839 -8.22 -27.07 -3.95
N ALA A 840 -8.63 -26.77 -5.17
CA ALA A 840 -9.77 -25.90 -5.45
C ALA A 840 -11.10 -26.50 -4.94
N ASP A 841 -11.30 -27.80 -5.08
CA ASP A 841 -12.45 -28.51 -4.51
C ASP A 841 -12.51 -28.39 -2.98
N ALA A 842 -11.37 -28.59 -2.30
CA ALA A 842 -11.30 -28.42 -0.85
C ALA A 842 -11.63 -26.98 -0.41
N VAL A 843 -11.09 -25.97 -1.09
CA VAL A 843 -11.40 -24.55 -0.81
C VAL A 843 -12.87 -24.24 -1.07
N ARG A 844 -13.44 -24.76 -2.16
CA ARG A 844 -14.84 -24.55 -2.54
C ARG A 844 -15.79 -25.18 -1.52
N ASN A 845 -15.55 -26.43 -1.10
CA ASN A 845 -16.38 -27.11 -0.10
C ASN A 845 -16.34 -26.37 1.24
N ALA A 846 -15.16 -25.96 1.70
CA ALA A 846 -15.03 -25.13 2.90
C ALA A 846 -15.81 -23.81 2.78
N PHE A 847 -15.76 -23.14 1.62
CA PHE A 847 -16.54 -21.93 1.37
C PHE A 847 -18.05 -22.17 1.40
N LEU A 848 -18.53 -23.25 0.78
CA LEU A 848 -19.95 -23.64 0.78
C LEU A 848 -20.47 -23.95 2.19
N ASP A 849 -19.67 -24.66 2.98
CA ASP A 849 -19.99 -25.02 4.36
C ASP A 849 -19.77 -23.85 5.34
N ASN A 850 -19.20 -22.74 4.86
CA ASN A 850 -18.73 -21.61 5.65
C ASN A 850 -17.79 -22.03 6.81
N ASP A 851 -17.00 -23.09 6.59
CA ASP A 851 -16.11 -23.72 7.56
C ASP A 851 -14.67 -23.64 7.05
N GLY A 852 -14.05 -22.47 7.20
CA GLY A 852 -12.65 -22.27 6.87
C GLY A 852 -11.71 -22.82 7.96
N PRO A 853 -10.43 -23.03 7.63
CA PRO A 853 -9.49 -23.59 8.59
C PRO A 853 -9.33 -22.74 9.86
N CYS A 854 -8.83 -23.40 10.91
CA CYS A 854 -8.63 -22.80 12.24
C CYS A 854 -9.92 -22.30 12.91
N GLY A 855 -11.10 -22.69 12.41
CA GLY A 855 -12.39 -22.22 12.90
C GLY A 855 -12.75 -20.82 12.44
N ILE A 856 -12.12 -20.33 11.37
CA ILE A 856 -12.38 -19.01 10.80
C ILE A 856 -13.29 -19.20 9.58
N ASN A 857 -14.49 -18.64 9.64
CA ASN A 857 -15.44 -18.70 8.54
C ASN A 857 -15.10 -17.66 7.44
N PHE A 858 -15.89 -17.62 6.36
CA PHE A 858 -15.70 -16.69 5.24
C PHE A 858 -16.52 -15.41 5.39
N ASP A 859 -17.23 -15.27 6.50
CA ASP A 859 -17.85 -14.03 6.94
C ASP A 859 -16.78 -13.06 7.47
N PRO A 860 -17.08 -11.76 7.53
CA PRO A 860 -16.19 -10.86 8.22
C PRO A 860 -16.16 -11.30 9.68
N VAL A 861 -14.97 -11.51 10.20
CA VAL A 861 -14.74 -11.91 11.58
C VAL A 861 -14.98 -10.65 12.41
N PRO A 862 -16.16 -10.53 13.06
CA PRO A 862 -16.17 -10.37 14.51
C PRO A 862 -17.52 -10.62 15.22
N GLU A 863 -17.58 -11.68 16.03
CA GLU A 863 -18.38 -11.70 17.26
C GLU A 863 -17.52 -12.38 18.34
N ASN A 864 -17.04 -11.61 19.32
CA ASN A 864 -16.18 -12.07 20.43
C ASN A 864 -14.88 -12.80 20.02
N LEU A 865 -13.73 -12.09 20.12
CA LEU A 865 -12.41 -12.74 20.30
C LEU A 865 -12.28 -13.44 21.67
N GLY A 866 -13.27 -13.28 22.56
CA GLY A 866 -13.44 -14.21 23.65
C GLY A 866 -13.86 -15.55 23.06
N LEU A 867 -13.10 -16.61 23.31
CA LEU A 867 -13.54 -17.99 23.10
C LEU A 867 -15.06 -18.05 23.33
N GLU A 868 -15.82 -18.24 22.26
CA GLU A 868 -17.11 -18.91 22.35
C GLU A 868 -16.79 -20.25 23.03
N GLU A 869 -16.83 -20.29 24.37
CA GLU A 869 -17.39 -21.44 25.04
C GLU A 869 -18.75 -21.56 24.40
N SER A 870 -18.86 -22.46 23.42
CA SER A 870 -20.06 -22.72 22.66
C SER A 870 -21.24 -22.53 23.60
N THR A 871 -22.13 -21.61 23.25
CA THR A 871 -23.39 -21.39 23.96
C THR A 871 -24.24 -22.66 23.82
N VAL A 872 -23.84 -23.71 24.53
CA VAL A 872 -24.73 -24.76 24.96
C VAL A 872 -25.56 -24.10 26.05
N GLU A 873 -26.73 -23.60 25.68
CA GLU A 873 -27.80 -23.37 26.62
C GLU A 873 -27.91 -24.59 27.54
N GLY A 874 -27.57 -24.43 28.82
CA GLY A 874 -27.79 -25.42 29.87
C GLY A 874 -26.62 -25.62 30.85
N ASP A 875 -26.63 -24.83 31.93
CA ASP A 875 -25.96 -24.97 33.23
C ASP A 875 -24.41 -24.95 33.30
N SER A 876 -23.90 -23.84 33.83
CA SER A 876 -22.52 -23.64 34.27
C SER A 876 -22.33 -24.03 35.75
N PHE A 877 -21.15 -24.57 36.10
CA PHE A 877 -20.84 -24.85 37.51
C PHE A 877 -20.76 -23.55 38.31
N THR A 878 -21.48 -23.43 39.42
CA THR A 878 -21.39 -22.26 40.31
C THR A 878 -20.88 -22.67 41.68
N VAL A 879 -19.92 -21.91 42.22
CA VAL A 879 -19.28 -22.19 43.52
C VAL A 879 -19.68 -21.13 44.53
N TYR A 880 -20.28 -21.54 45.64
CA TYR A 880 -20.73 -20.61 46.67
C TYR A 880 -20.67 -21.19 48.09
N PRO A 881 -20.44 -20.35 49.12
CA PRO A 881 -20.10 -18.93 49.01
C PRO A 881 -18.67 -18.73 48.46
N ASN A 882 -18.46 -17.66 47.70
CA ASN A 882 -17.15 -17.24 47.25
C ASN A 882 -17.12 -15.69 47.23
N PRO A 883 -16.42 -15.01 48.14
CA PRO A 883 -15.44 -15.55 49.10
C PRO A 883 -16.02 -16.48 50.19
N THR A 884 -15.18 -17.33 50.78
CA THR A 884 -15.55 -18.34 51.79
C THR A 884 -14.69 -18.26 53.06
N ALA A 885 -15.24 -18.68 54.20
CA ALA A 885 -14.49 -18.92 55.45
C ALA A 885 -13.79 -20.30 55.48
N GLY A 886 -13.79 -21.03 54.36
CA GLY A 886 -13.14 -22.35 54.23
C GLY A 886 -14.07 -23.50 53.87
N SER A 887 -15.32 -23.25 53.48
CA SER A 887 -16.21 -24.28 52.92
C SER A 887 -17.01 -23.74 51.73
N VAL A 888 -17.09 -24.52 50.66
CA VAL A 888 -17.83 -24.14 49.44
C VAL A 888 -18.74 -25.27 48.98
N ARG A 889 -19.76 -24.93 48.21
CA ARG A 889 -20.66 -25.86 47.54
C ARG A 889 -20.67 -25.56 46.05
N ILE A 890 -20.78 -26.61 45.26
CA ILE A 890 -20.76 -26.53 43.80
C ILE A 890 -22.12 -26.98 43.28
N ASN A 891 -22.80 -26.09 42.57
CA ASN A 891 -24.03 -26.38 41.85
C ASN A 891 -23.71 -26.63 40.36
N GLY A 892 -24.57 -27.36 39.66
CA GLY A 892 -24.35 -27.78 38.26
C GLY A 892 -23.62 -29.12 38.08
N ILE A 893 -23.38 -29.87 39.16
CA ILE A 893 -22.87 -31.25 39.09
C ILE A 893 -24.03 -32.21 38.80
N SER A 894 -23.87 -33.15 37.87
CA SER A 894 -24.89 -34.14 37.53
C SER A 894 -25.10 -35.17 38.66
N GLU A 895 -26.23 -35.87 38.65
CA GLU A 895 -26.53 -36.93 39.65
C GLU A 895 -25.52 -38.11 39.62
N ALA A 896 -24.78 -38.28 38.51
CA ALA A 896 -23.68 -39.24 38.40
C ALA A 896 -22.44 -38.88 39.26
N GLY A 897 -22.38 -37.65 39.78
CA GLY A 897 -21.28 -37.12 40.56
C GLY A 897 -20.14 -36.55 39.72
N GLY A 898 -19.34 -35.66 40.33
CA GLY A 898 -18.21 -34.99 39.69
C GLY A 898 -16.87 -35.27 40.39
N ILE A 899 -15.77 -34.91 39.72
CA ILE A 899 -14.43 -34.86 40.28
C ILE A 899 -14.04 -33.39 40.47
N ILE A 900 -13.64 -33.03 41.69
CA ILE A 900 -13.14 -31.71 42.03
C ILE A 900 -11.65 -31.82 42.35
N ARG A 901 -10.80 -31.08 41.65
CA ARG A 901 -9.39 -30.91 41.98
C ARG A 901 -9.12 -29.49 42.44
N VAL A 902 -8.52 -29.34 43.62
CA VAL A 902 -8.18 -28.04 44.21
C VAL A 902 -6.68 -27.81 44.04
N PHE A 903 -6.30 -26.68 43.45
CA PHE A 903 -4.93 -26.25 43.23
C PHE A 903 -4.61 -24.97 44.01
N ASP A 904 -3.35 -24.78 44.37
CA ASP A 904 -2.86 -23.45 44.78
C ASP A 904 -2.62 -22.53 43.58
N MET A 905 -2.28 -21.26 43.85
CA MET A 905 -2.01 -20.25 42.82
C MET A 905 -0.78 -20.53 41.94
N ASN A 906 0.08 -21.47 42.33
CA ASN A 906 1.23 -21.91 41.54
C ASN A 906 0.92 -23.19 40.74
N GLY A 907 -0.33 -23.64 40.72
CA GLY A 907 -0.77 -24.84 40.01
C GLY A 907 -0.46 -26.16 40.71
N LYS A 908 -0.07 -26.14 42.00
CA LYS A 908 0.16 -27.38 42.75
C LYS A 908 -1.18 -27.97 43.21
N LEU A 909 -1.42 -29.24 42.87
CA LEU A 909 -2.60 -29.97 43.33
C LEU A 909 -2.56 -30.18 44.86
N LEU A 910 -3.60 -29.71 45.55
CA LEU A 910 -3.75 -29.78 47.00
C LEU A 910 -4.73 -30.87 47.45
N GLN A 911 -5.83 -31.07 46.72
CA GLN A 911 -6.88 -32.02 47.07
C GLN A 911 -7.61 -32.52 45.82
N THR A 912 -8.03 -33.79 45.82
CA THR A 912 -8.97 -34.33 44.83
C THR A 912 -10.17 -34.94 45.55
N VAL A 913 -11.37 -34.63 45.10
CA VAL A 913 -12.63 -35.22 45.59
C VAL A 913 -13.34 -35.87 44.42
N SER A 914 -13.47 -37.18 44.45
CA SER A 914 -14.17 -37.96 43.42
C SER A 914 -15.60 -38.30 43.85
N GLY A 915 -16.53 -38.36 42.91
CA GLY A 915 -17.94 -38.68 43.18
C GLY A 915 -18.68 -37.59 43.97
N TYR A 916 -18.21 -36.35 43.90
CA TYR A 916 -18.82 -35.19 44.56
C TYR A 916 -20.25 -34.99 44.06
N GLN A 917 -21.20 -34.89 44.98
CA GLN A 917 -22.61 -34.70 44.65
C GLN A 917 -22.96 -33.21 44.61
N ALA A 918 -23.91 -32.82 43.77
CA ALA A 918 -24.38 -31.44 43.71
C ALA A 918 -24.68 -30.91 45.12
N MET A 919 -24.19 -29.72 45.42
CA MET A 919 -24.43 -29.04 46.70
C MET A 919 -23.87 -29.69 47.96
N GLN A 920 -23.04 -30.74 47.82
CA GLN A 920 -22.25 -31.30 48.91
C GLN A 920 -21.27 -30.25 49.47
N VAL A 921 -20.93 -30.30 50.75
CA VAL A 921 -19.92 -29.37 51.29
C VAL A 921 -18.53 -29.84 50.86
N LEU A 922 -17.77 -28.98 50.18
CA LEU A 922 -16.35 -29.11 49.96
C LEU A 922 -15.61 -28.28 51.02
N ASP A 923 -14.90 -28.97 51.91
CA ASP A 923 -14.13 -28.34 52.98
C ASP A 923 -12.71 -28.00 52.50
N LEU A 924 -12.33 -26.72 52.63
CA LEU A 924 -11.04 -26.13 52.28
C LEU A 924 -10.33 -25.55 53.51
N SER A 925 -10.90 -25.71 54.71
CA SER A 925 -10.43 -25.06 55.94
C SER A 925 -8.98 -25.42 56.28
N GLU A 926 -8.64 -26.71 56.19
CA GLU A 926 -7.30 -27.28 56.46
C GLU A 926 -6.25 -26.99 55.37
N LEU A 927 -6.66 -26.51 54.18
CA LEU A 927 -5.72 -26.20 53.09
C LEU A 927 -5.00 -24.87 53.35
N LYS A 928 -3.67 -24.85 53.24
CA LYS A 928 -2.88 -23.62 53.39
C LYS A 928 -3.00 -22.75 52.14
N GLY A 929 -3.47 -21.52 52.29
CA GLY A 929 -3.63 -20.54 51.21
C GLY A 929 -4.96 -19.79 51.30
N ASN A 930 -5.01 -18.62 50.68
CA ASN A 930 -6.20 -17.75 50.66
C ASN A 930 -6.84 -17.69 49.26
N LEU A 931 -6.21 -18.32 48.26
CA LEU A 931 -6.69 -18.38 46.88
C LEU A 931 -6.48 -19.80 46.34
N PHE A 932 -7.55 -20.39 45.83
CA PHE A 932 -7.56 -21.73 45.25
C PHE A 932 -8.15 -21.72 43.84
N ILE A 933 -7.68 -22.62 42.99
CA ILE A 933 -8.28 -22.91 41.69
C ILE A 933 -8.95 -24.28 41.79
N LEU A 934 -10.25 -24.35 41.56
CA LEU A 934 -11.02 -25.59 41.52
C LEU A 934 -11.20 -25.99 40.06
N GLN A 935 -10.60 -27.10 39.64
CA GLN A 935 -10.98 -27.79 38.41
C GLN A 935 -12.13 -28.74 38.72
N ILE A 936 -13.27 -28.50 38.10
CA ILE A 936 -14.54 -29.19 38.32
C ILE A 936 -14.85 -29.95 37.05
N SER A 937 -14.92 -31.27 37.11
CA SER A 937 -15.22 -32.11 35.95
C SER A 937 -16.35 -33.10 36.23
N ASN A 938 -17.27 -33.28 35.29
CA ASN A 938 -18.22 -34.39 35.25
C ASN A 938 -18.01 -35.18 33.95
N GLU A 939 -18.93 -36.09 33.59
CA GLU A 939 -18.81 -36.96 32.41
C GLU A 939 -18.76 -36.21 31.06
N SER A 940 -19.22 -34.96 31.00
CA SER A 940 -19.37 -34.20 29.76
C SER A 940 -18.74 -32.80 29.76
N LYS A 941 -18.36 -32.27 30.92
CA LYS A 941 -17.87 -30.88 31.08
C LYS A 941 -16.69 -30.81 32.05
N THR A 942 -15.75 -29.91 31.79
CA THR A 942 -14.71 -29.52 32.74
C THR A 942 -14.61 -28.00 32.79
N ALA A 943 -14.60 -27.39 33.98
CA ALA A 943 -14.44 -25.96 34.17
C ALA A 943 -13.46 -25.64 35.31
N GLN A 944 -12.90 -24.42 35.30
CA GLN A 944 -12.09 -23.92 36.40
C GLN A 944 -12.77 -22.75 37.11
N LYS A 945 -12.80 -22.78 38.45
CA LYS A 945 -13.37 -21.71 39.28
C LYS A 945 -12.39 -21.28 40.36
N ARG A 946 -12.20 -19.96 40.47
CA ARG A 946 -11.35 -19.35 41.49
C ARG A 946 -12.12 -19.20 42.79
N VAL A 947 -11.57 -19.64 43.91
CA VAL A 947 -12.16 -19.51 45.25
C VAL A 947 -11.25 -18.73 46.17
N VAL A 948 -11.79 -17.68 46.79
CA VAL A 948 -11.08 -16.83 47.76
C VAL A 948 -11.47 -17.27 49.18
N LYS A 949 -10.49 -17.68 49.98
CA LYS A 949 -10.65 -17.99 51.41
C LYS A 949 -10.11 -16.83 52.25
N TYR A 950 -10.95 -16.24 53.10
CA TYR A 950 -10.59 -15.09 53.94
C TYR A 950 -10.36 -15.47 55.41
#